data_AF-A0AB72U7U9-F1
#
_entry.id   AF-A0AB72U7U9-F1
#
_cell.length_a   1.000
_cell.length_b   1.000
_cell.length_c   1.000
_cell.angle_alpha   90.00
_cell.angle_beta   90.00
_cell.angle_gamma   90.00
#
_symmetry.space_group_name_H-M   'P 1'
#
loop_
_entity.id
_entity.type
_entity.pdbx_description
1 polymer ?
#
loop_
_entity_poly.entity_id
_entity_poly.type
_entity_poly.pdbx_seq_one_letter_code
_entity_poly.pdbx_strand_id
1 'polypeptide(L)'
;MAEKKRSYRDQVVEELLGHIEAGTAPWQKPWEPGKVRMAPFNPVSGKDYRGINALWLEMRGRSDPRWMTYRQAAAQDAQVRKGEKGTMIEYWKWSEREKMLDENGKPVLDDKGITKTRDVRLDRPRVFHAVVFNAEQIDGLAPYIAPEPTFSPVERAEQILKLGNVPIFHDQNDRAFYRSSTDEIHMPHPAAFKGQYEYYATALHELGHATGHGSRMAREFGPFGSEVYAKEELRAEIASYMLTTELGLGHYPERHAAYVGSWMKAIKEDRNALFAAARDAENIRTWIMEPDLRQSLIPVKAKEETKTIAQNPAVERQKENAMSDEMSQAPNQDTNTERKRIYLNVPFSEKDEAKALGAKWDRRAKAWYARDDMELEPFKRWQETKAQTPEPKISPEQEFAQALKENGLILDGPPTMDGKWHRVAVEGDRKGQKSGSYRGFLEGLPAGNITNYKSGQDPVKWVATGTKIDPKELEQARAEAAARKAAQEQELRAQYRAVAKRAYGIFQNAEPAPANHAYLQNKQVPAGDLRIDQSGNLLMPMANDKGFVENIQTIHPDGTKMYLKDGKKRGLMHVIEGDSKGPMIVTEGYSTGQSLHMASGLTVVVALDSGNLAPVAEALHKKHPDRALVIAADDDHAKQVNAGIKGAERASELTGAKILRPDLSDDEKAKGLTDFNDIHRERGLEALKRLVTEQLDLTKPKAKTRTRGREQQAASLAV
;
A
#
# COMPACT_ATOMS: atom_id res chain seq x y z
N MET A 1 -37.36 -15.47 -12.27
CA MET A 1 -36.27 -14.59 -11.76
C MET A 1 -36.91 -13.27 -11.38
N ALA A 2 -37.04 -12.95 -10.09
CA ALA A 2 -37.52 -11.64 -9.69
C ALA A 2 -36.48 -10.58 -10.09
N GLU A 3 -36.88 -9.56 -10.85
CA GLU A 3 -36.03 -8.42 -11.17
C GLU A 3 -35.46 -7.83 -9.88
N LYS A 4 -34.12 -7.85 -9.77
CA LYS A 4 -33.42 -7.30 -8.61
C LYS A 4 -33.70 -5.80 -8.58
N LYS A 5 -34.51 -5.35 -7.62
CA LYS A 5 -34.88 -3.94 -7.44
C LYS A 5 -33.61 -3.08 -7.37
N ARG A 6 -33.42 -2.17 -8.35
CA ARG A 6 -32.24 -1.28 -8.42
C ARG A 6 -32.12 -0.45 -7.14
N SER A 7 -30.93 -0.40 -6.56
CA SER A 7 -30.68 0.42 -5.36
C SER A 7 -30.55 1.91 -5.72
N TYR A 8 -30.69 2.80 -4.74
CA TYR A 8 -30.48 4.25 -4.94
C TYR A 8 -29.09 4.54 -5.51
N ARG A 9 -28.05 3.93 -4.94
CA ARG A 9 -26.66 4.12 -5.41
C ARG A 9 -26.46 3.64 -6.84
N ASP A 10 -27.19 2.61 -7.26
CA ASP A 10 -27.15 2.13 -8.64
C ASP A 10 -27.64 3.19 -9.62
N GLN A 11 -28.75 3.86 -9.28
CA GLN A 11 -29.33 4.93 -10.10
C GLN A 11 -28.39 6.13 -10.20
N VAL A 12 -27.86 6.58 -9.05
CA VAL A 12 -26.91 7.70 -9.01
C VAL A 12 -25.67 7.40 -9.85
N VAL A 13 -25.08 6.21 -9.68
CA VAL A 13 -23.86 5.83 -10.40
C VAL A 13 -24.11 5.70 -11.90
N GLU A 14 -25.20 5.07 -12.32
CA GLU A 14 -25.52 4.89 -13.75
C GLU A 14 -25.75 6.23 -14.44
N GLU A 15 -26.52 7.14 -13.84
CA GLU A 15 -26.78 8.45 -14.43
C GLU A 15 -25.53 9.33 -14.44
N LEU A 16 -24.74 9.29 -13.37
CA LEU A 16 -23.49 10.04 -13.27
C LEU A 16 -22.43 9.51 -14.24
N LEU A 17 -22.35 8.19 -14.46
CA LEU A 17 -21.51 7.63 -15.52
C LEU A 17 -21.92 8.13 -16.91
N GLY A 18 -23.22 8.29 -17.17
CA GLY A 18 -23.72 8.90 -18.40
C GLY A 18 -23.29 10.36 -18.55
N HIS A 19 -23.32 11.14 -17.46
CA HIS A 19 -22.78 12.50 -17.46
C HIS A 19 -21.26 12.54 -17.70
N ILE A 20 -20.51 11.61 -17.10
CA ILE A 20 -19.07 11.49 -17.30
C ILE A 20 -18.74 11.17 -18.77
N GLU A 21 -19.46 10.22 -19.34
CA GLU A 21 -19.30 9.78 -20.73
C GLU A 21 -19.62 10.91 -21.73
N ALA A 22 -20.67 11.68 -21.44
CA ALA A 22 -21.06 12.83 -22.24
C ALA A 22 -20.19 14.07 -22.02
N GLY A 23 -19.24 14.05 -21.08
CA GLY A 23 -18.45 15.23 -20.69
C GLY A 23 -19.28 16.34 -20.05
N THR A 24 -20.44 16.00 -19.45
CA THR A 24 -21.38 16.95 -18.87
C THR A 24 -21.43 16.94 -17.35
N ALA A 25 -20.57 16.14 -16.69
CA ALA A 25 -20.42 16.18 -15.25
C ALA A 25 -19.98 17.59 -14.80
N PRO A 26 -20.36 18.07 -13.60
CA PRO A 26 -20.02 19.42 -13.13
C PRO A 26 -18.52 19.71 -13.15
N TRP A 27 -17.68 18.72 -12.77
CA TRP A 27 -16.21 18.82 -12.82
C TRP A 27 -15.61 18.55 -14.21
N GLN A 28 -16.42 18.37 -15.25
CA GLN A 28 -15.96 18.29 -16.65
C GLN A 28 -16.47 19.47 -17.51
N LYS A 29 -17.31 20.34 -16.95
CA LYS A 29 -17.81 21.52 -17.63
C LYS A 29 -16.87 22.70 -17.38
N PRO A 30 -16.52 23.48 -18.42
CA PRO A 30 -15.85 24.75 -18.20
C PRO A 30 -16.81 25.71 -17.47
N TRP A 31 -16.29 26.41 -16.47
CA TRP A 31 -17.04 27.43 -15.74
C TRP A 31 -16.35 28.78 -15.86
N GLU A 32 -17.12 29.83 -16.14
CA GLU A 32 -16.58 31.18 -16.29
C GLU A 32 -16.01 31.71 -14.96
N PRO A 33 -14.78 32.26 -14.97
CA PRO A 33 -14.22 32.93 -13.81
C PRO A 33 -15.02 34.17 -13.41
N GLY A 34 -14.94 34.54 -12.12
CA GLY A 34 -15.57 35.76 -11.59
C GLY A 34 -17.05 35.60 -11.18
N LYS A 35 -17.65 34.42 -11.39
CA LYS A 35 -18.97 34.08 -10.83
C LYS A 35 -18.78 33.08 -9.70
N VAL A 36 -18.97 33.53 -8.46
CA VAL A 36 -19.06 32.60 -7.32
C VAL A 36 -20.40 31.88 -7.41
N ARG A 37 -20.36 30.56 -7.42
CA ARG A 37 -21.55 29.73 -7.34
C ARG A 37 -21.64 29.15 -5.95
N MET A 38 -22.82 29.28 -5.35
CA MET A 38 -23.08 28.64 -4.08
C MET A 38 -23.37 27.16 -4.29
N ALA A 39 -22.71 26.32 -3.48
CA ALA A 39 -23.02 24.91 -3.41
C ALA A 39 -24.51 24.72 -3.01
N PRO A 40 -25.14 23.60 -3.40
CA PRO A 40 -26.49 23.29 -2.96
C PRO A 40 -26.58 23.30 -1.44
N PHE A 41 -27.56 23.99 -0.89
CA PHE A 41 -27.76 24.07 0.56
C PHE A 41 -29.22 23.96 0.96
N ASN A 42 -29.46 23.60 2.21
CA ASN A 42 -30.79 23.58 2.79
C ASN A 42 -31.10 24.93 3.46
N PRO A 43 -32.05 25.74 2.96
CA PRO A 43 -32.31 27.07 3.48
C PRO A 43 -32.99 27.07 4.86
N VAL A 44 -33.54 25.94 5.31
CA VAL A 44 -34.16 25.84 6.64
C VAL A 44 -33.10 25.63 7.71
N SER A 45 -32.11 24.78 7.44
CA SER A 45 -31.02 24.53 8.39
C SER A 45 -29.80 25.43 8.18
N GLY A 46 -29.71 26.14 7.05
CA GLY A 46 -28.53 26.91 6.65
C GLY A 46 -27.29 26.05 6.40
N LYS A 47 -27.47 24.76 6.06
CA LYS A 47 -26.37 23.80 5.92
C LYS A 47 -26.21 23.37 4.48
N ASP A 48 -24.96 23.31 4.04
CA ASP A 48 -24.61 22.82 2.71
C ASP A 48 -24.83 21.31 2.61
N TYR A 49 -25.28 20.88 1.44
CA TYR A 49 -25.17 19.48 1.06
C TYR A 49 -23.70 19.17 0.78
N ARG A 50 -23.27 17.96 1.13
CA ARG A 50 -21.85 17.56 1.07
C ARG A 50 -21.63 16.28 0.29
N GLY A 51 -20.41 16.11 -0.21
CA GLY A 51 -19.98 14.94 -0.97
C GLY A 51 -20.91 14.62 -2.14
N ILE A 52 -21.32 13.35 -2.26
CA ILE A 52 -22.11 12.91 -3.42
C ILE A 52 -23.45 13.64 -3.57
N ASN A 53 -24.08 14.06 -2.46
CA ASN A 53 -25.37 14.75 -2.54
C ASN A 53 -25.22 16.12 -3.19
N ALA A 54 -24.15 16.86 -2.91
CA ALA A 54 -23.90 18.15 -3.54
C ALA A 54 -23.79 17.99 -5.07
N LEU A 55 -22.90 17.10 -5.51
CA LEU A 55 -22.71 16.79 -6.93
C LEU A 55 -24.00 16.31 -7.60
N TRP A 56 -24.74 15.45 -6.91
CA TRP A 56 -26.00 14.90 -7.42
C TRP A 56 -27.09 15.95 -7.63
N LEU A 57 -27.19 16.90 -6.70
CA LEU A 57 -28.13 18.02 -6.78
C LEU A 57 -27.71 19.03 -7.86
N GLU A 58 -26.42 19.34 -7.98
CA GLU A 58 -25.91 20.22 -9.06
C GLU A 58 -26.16 19.65 -10.45
N MET A 59 -26.04 18.33 -10.61
CA MET A 59 -26.33 17.64 -11.87
C MET A 59 -27.79 17.77 -12.31
N ARG A 60 -28.70 18.21 -11.43
CA ARG A 60 -30.08 18.54 -11.82
C ARG A 60 -30.17 19.81 -12.66
N GLY A 61 -29.07 20.55 -12.83
CA GLY A 61 -28.96 21.66 -13.78
C GLY A 61 -29.78 22.89 -13.40
N ARG A 62 -30.04 23.07 -12.11
CA ARG A 62 -30.84 24.19 -11.58
C ARG A 62 -29.95 25.35 -11.14
N SER A 63 -30.45 26.56 -11.29
CA SER A 63 -29.76 27.81 -11.00
C SER A 63 -29.90 28.26 -9.55
N ASP A 64 -31.04 27.98 -8.90
CA ASP A 64 -31.25 28.25 -7.48
C ASP A 64 -30.54 27.17 -6.63
N PRO A 65 -29.64 27.52 -5.69
CA PRO A 65 -28.91 26.55 -4.89
C PRO A 65 -29.72 25.97 -3.73
N ARG A 66 -30.95 26.45 -3.48
CA ARG A 66 -31.74 26.04 -2.33
C ARG A 66 -32.48 24.73 -2.59
N TRP A 67 -32.26 23.73 -1.73
CA TRP A 67 -32.95 22.45 -1.76
C TRP A 67 -33.56 22.11 -0.40
N MET A 68 -34.83 21.74 -0.37
CA MET A 68 -35.53 21.41 0.87
C MET A 68 -36.57 20.32 0.68
N THR A 69 -36.93 19.63 1.76
CA THR A 69 -38.01 18.62 1.72
C THR A 69 -39.38 19.28 1.51
N TYR A 70 -40.36 18.51 1.03
CA TYR A 70 -41.74 19.00 0.91
C TYR A 70 -42.27 19.61 2.22
N ARG A 71 -42.00 18.94 3.36
CA ARG A 71 -42.43 19.42 4.68
C ARG A 71 -41.78 20.73 5.09
N GLN A 72 -40.52 20.94 4.69
CA GLN A 72 -39.82 22.19 4.93
C GLN A 72 -40.38 23.34 4.11
N ALA A 73 -40.76 23.10 2.85
CA ALA A 73 -41.44 24.09 2.02
C ALA A 73 -42.82 24.46 2.61
N ALA A 74 -43.63 23.46 2.96
CA ALA A 74 -44.95 23.67 3.55
C ALA A 74 -44.91 24.42 4.88
N ALA A 75 -43.85 24.23 5.68
CA ALA A 75 -43.65 24.97 6.94
C ALA A 75 -43.29 26.45 6.75
N GLN A 76 -42.98 26.88 5.51
CA GLN A 76 -42.76 28.27 5.13
C GLN A 76 -43.92 28.82 4.29
N ASP A 77 -45.10 28.20 4.39
CA ASP A 77 -46.28 28.55 3.59
C ASP A 77 -46.04 28.49 2.07
N ALA A 78 -45.05 27.69 1.64
CA ALA A 78 -44.67 27.51 0.25
C ALA A 78 -45.11 26.13 -0.26
N GLN A 79 -45.37 26.02 -1.57
CA GLN A 79 -45.97 24.83 -2.17
C GLN A 79 -45.15 24.30 -3.35
N VAL A 80 -44.71 23.04 -3.26
CA VAL A 80 -44.15 22.33 -4.42
C VAL A 80 -45.22 22.23 -5.50
N ARG A 81 -44.92 22.66 -6.73
CA ARG A 81 -45.90 22.65 -7.82
C ARG A 81 -46.38 21.24 -8.16
N LYS A 82 -47.65 21.13 -8.54
CA LYS A 82 -48.26 19.85 -8.91
C LYS A 82 -47.53 19.26 -10.11
N GLY A 83 -47.07 18.01 -9.97
CA GLY A 83 -46.38 17.27 -11.02
C GLY A 83 -44.85 17.34 -10.97
N GLU A 84 -44.28 18.21 -10.14
CA GLU A 84 -42.82 18.28 -9.91
C GLU A 84 -42.32 16.99 -9.26
N LYS A 85 -41.14 16.53 -9.70
CA LYS A 85 -40.46 15.36 -9.14
C LYS A 85 -39.31 15.81 -8.25
N GLY A 86 -39.29 15.32 -7.02
CA GLY A 86 -38.19 15.57 -6.10
C GLY A 86 -36.97 14.71 -6.41
N THR A 87 -35.81 15.15 -5.92
CA THR A 87 -34.53 14.44 -6.03
C THR A 87 -34.24 13.70 -4.74
N MET A 88 -33.94 12.41 -4.84
CA MET A 88 -33.57 11.59 -3.69
C MET A 88 -32.10 11.81 -3.31
N ILE A 89 -31.84 11.95 -2.02
CA ILE A 89 -30.51 12.07 -1.42
C ILE A 89 -30.32 11.01 -0.34
N GLU A 90 -29.07 10.68 -0.03
CA GLU A 90 -28.68 9.69 1.00
C GLU A 90 -27.87 10.34 2.11
N TYR A 91 -28.16 10.04 3.37
CA TYR A 91 -27.36 10.52 4.51
C TYR A 91 -27.27 9.47 5.62
N TRP A 92 -26.18 9.53 6.37
CA TRP A 92 -25.92 8.63 7.50
C TRP A 92 -26.43 9.25 8.78
N LYS A 93 -27.24 8.48 9.51
CA LYS A 93 -27.71 8.86 10.85
C LYS A 93 -26.93 8.07 11.90
N TRP A 94 -26.36 8.79 12.85
CA TRP A 94 -25.55 8.25 13.95
C TRP A 94 -26.32 8.19 15.27
N SER A 95 -27.51 8.79 15.33
CA SER A 95 -28.37 8.78 16.51
C SER A 95 -29.85 8.65 16.12
N GLU A 96 -30.67 8.08 16.99
CA GLU A 96 -32.12 8.10 16.89
C GLU A 96 -32.75 8.76 18.11
N ARG A 97 -33.90 9.39 17.90
CA ARG A 97 -34.65 10.05 18.96
C ARG A 97 -35.57 9.00 19.59
N GLU A 98 -35.26 8.58 20.81
CA GLU A 98 -36.06 7.63 21.57
C GLU A 98 -36.91 8.35 22.62
N LYS A 99 -38.13 7.86 22.86
CA LYS A 99 -38.98 8.37 23.95
C LYS A 99 -38.31 8.05 25.28
N MET A 100 -38.18 9.03 26.16
CA MET A 100 -37.76 8.77 27.53
C MET A 100 -38.92 8.06 28.23
N LEU A 101 -38.63 6.91 28.85
CA LEU A 101 -39.59 6.15 29.62
C LEU A 101 -39.27 6.29 31.11
N ASP A 102 -40.30 6.35 31.95
CA ASP A 102 -40.16 6.27 33.41
C ASP A 102 -39.86 4.83 33.87
N GLU A 103 -39.69 4.65 35.18
CA GLU A 103 -39.41 3.35 35.81
C GLU A 103 -40.50 2.28 35.54
N ASN A 104 -41.69 2.69 35.10
CA ASN A 104 -42.82 1.83 34.76
C ASN A 104 -43.02 1.66 33.24
N GLY A 105 -42.09 2.15 32.42
CA GLY A 105 -42.15 2.04 30.96
C GLY A 105 -43.11 3.02 30.28
N LYS A 106 -43.60 4.06 30.97
CA LYS A 106 -44.47 5.09 30.38
C LYS A 106 -43.68 6.28 29.85
N PRO A 107 -44.12 6.94 28.76
CA PRO A 107 -43.41 8.09 28.20
C PRO A 107 -43.38 9.28 29.17
N VAL A 108 -42.19 9.76 29.51
CA VAL A 108 -41.97 10.98 30.30
C VAL A 108 -42.45 12.17 29.48
N LEU A 109 -43.31 13.01 30.05
CA LEU A 109 -43.84 14.21 29.39
C LEU A 109 -43.06 15.46 29.86
N ASP A 110 -43.00 16.49 29.02
CA ASP A 110 -42.54 17.83 29.40
C ASP A 110 -43.68 18.68 29.98
N ASP A 111 -43.36 19.91 30.38
CA ASP A 111 -44.29 20.85 31.01
C ASP A 111 -45.45 21.28 30.08
N LYS A 112 -45.41 20.88 28.80
CA LYS A 112 -46.44 21.11 27.79
C LYS A 112 -47.19 19.83 27.42
N GLY A 113 -46.97 18.73 28.14
CA GLY A 113 -47.61 17.44 27.89
C GLY A 113 -47.07 16.68 26.68
N ILE A 114 -45.90 17.08 26.14
CA ILE A 114 -45.26 16.43 25.00
C ILE A 114 -44.24 15.41 25.51
N THR A 115 -44.20 14.22 24.90
CA THR A 115 -43.22 13.20 25.27
C THR A 115 -41.78 13.71 25.11
N LYS A 116 -41.03 13.74 26.21
CA LYS A 116 -39.58 13.98 26.20
C LYS A 116 -38.88 12.86 25.44
N THR A 117 -37.98 13.24 24.55
CA THR A 117 -37.15 12.31 23.79
C THR A 117 -35.69 12.55 24.08
N ARG A 118 -34.86 11.50 24.06
CA ARG A 118 -33.40 11.60 24.09
C ARG A 118 -32.80 11.14 22.77
N ASP A 119 -31.68 11.74 22.37
CA ASP A 119 -30.88 11.22 21.26
C ASP A 119 -30.01 10.05 21.76
N VAL A 120 -30.27 8.86 21.23
CA VAL A 120 -29.48 7.65 21.50
C VAL A 120 -28.57 7.41 20.31
N ARG A 121 -27.26 7.29 20.56
CA ARG A 121 -26.28 6.96 19.53
C ARG A 121 -26.51 5.52 19.06
N LEU A 122 -26.57 5.33 17.74
CA LEU A 122 -26.71 4.00 17.15
C LEU A 122 -25.36 3.26 17.18
N ASP A 123 -25.37 1.99 17.57
CA ASP A 123 -24.17 1.12 17.55
C ASP A 123 -23.58 0.94 16.14
N ARG A 124 -24.45 1.01 15.13
CA ARG A 124 -24.07 1.05 13.71
C ARG A 124 -24.82 2.17 13.01
N PRO A 125 -24.12 3.08 12.30
CA PRO A 125 -24.79 4.15 11.59
C PRO A 125 -25.66 3.56 10.48
N ARG A 126 -26.85 4.14 10.31
CA ARG A 126 -27.83 3.67 9.33
C ARG A 126 -27.95 4.66 8.18
N VAL A 127 -28.15 4.12 6.99
CA VAL A 127 -28.37 4.90 5.77
C VAL A 127 -29.84 5.30 5.71
N PHE A 128 -30.10 6.60 5.57
CA PHE A 128 -31.42 7.17 5.36
C PHE A 128 -31.50 7.87 4.02
N HIS A 129 -32.72 7.93 3.48
CA HIS A 129 -33.02 8.64 2.25
C HIS A 129 -33.98 9.79 2.54
N ALA A 130 -33.82 10.90 1.85
CA ALA A 130 -34.79 11.98 1.83
C ALA A 130 -35.06 12.40 0.39
N VAL A 131 -36.26 12.93 0.14
CA VAL A 131 -36.60 13.55 -1.14
C VAL A 131 -36.63 15.06 -0.93
N VAL A 132 -35.83 15.76 -1.71
CA VAL A 132 -35.71 17.22 -1.68
C VAL A 132 -36.15 17.81 -3.01
N PHE A 133 -36.68 19.02 -2.95
CA PHE A 133 -37.13 19.81 -4.08
C PHE A 133 -36.28 21.07 -4.11
N ASN A 134 -35.89 21.47 -5.31
CA ASN A 134 -35.23 22.74 -5.51
C ASN A 134 -36.22 23.89 -5.36
N ALA A 135 -35.77 25.06 -4.91
CA ALA A 135 -36.62 26.24 -4.78
C ALA A 135 -37.30 26.65 -6.10
N GLU A 136 -36.67 26.40 -7.26
CA GLU A 136 -37.32 26.61 -8.56
C GLU A 136 -38.60 25.79 -8.72
N GLN A 137 -38.76 24.67 -8.01
CA GLN A 137 -39.93 23.77 -8.06
C GLN A 137 -41.07 24.18 -7.10
N ILE A 138 -40.86 25.25 -6.33
CA ILE A 138 -41.70 25.63 -5.20
C ILE A 138 -42.23 27.05 -5.41
N ASP A 139 -43.55 27.21 -5.37
CA ASP A 139 -44.19 28.51 -5.38
C ASP A 139 -44.27 29.08 -3.96
N GLY A 140 -44.21 30.41 -3.84
CA GLY A 140 -44.28 31.11 -2.55
C GLY A 140 -42.92 31.37 -1.87
N LEU A 141 -41.80 30.98 -2.50
CA LEU A 141 -40.46 31.36 -2.02
C LEU A 141 -40.02 32.68 -2.63
N ALA A 142 -39.34 33.51 -1.83
CA ALA A 142 -38.67 34.71 -2.33
C ALA A 142 -37.58 34.34 -3.34
N PRO A 143 -37.36 35.14 -4.40
CA PRO A 143 -36.26 34.95 -5.35
C PRO A 143 -34.92 34.84 -4.62
N TYR A 144 -34.09 33.91 -5.08
CA TYR A 144 -32.73 33.81 -4.55
C TYR A 144 -31.87 34.95 -5.09
N ILE A 145 -31.23 35.68 -4.17
CA ILE A 145 -30.26 36.71 -4.49
C ILE A 145 -28.90 36.16 -4.06
N ALA A 146 -28.03 35.88 -5.03
CA ALA A 146 -26.69 35.42 -4.74
C ALA A 146 -25.92 36.52 -3.98
N PRO A 147 -25.19 36.18 -2.91
CA PRO A 147 -24.34 37.14 -2.25
C PRO A 147 -23.20 37.54 -3.19
N GLU A 148 -22.90 38.83 -3.24
CA GLU A 148 -21.70 39.32 -3.93
C GLU A 148 -20.46 38.84 -3.18
N PRO A 149 -19.43 38.34 -3.89
CA PRO A 149 -18.19 37.92 -3.25
C PRO A 149 -17.53 39.09 -2.53
N THR A 150 -17.21 38.93 -1.24
CA THR A 150 -16.53 39.96 -0.45
C THR A 150 -15.01 39.88 -0.55
N PHE A 151 -14.47 39.01 -1.42
CA PHE A 151 -13.05 38.73 -1.54
C PHE A 151 -12.61 38.68 -3.01
N SER A 152 -11.33 38.99 -3.25
CA SER A 152 -10.69 38.71 -4.54
C SER A 152 -10.38 37.21 -4.67
N PRO A 153 -10.89 36.52 -5.72
CA PRO A 153 -10.61 35.10 -5.94
C PRO A 153 -9.11 34.75 -5.92
N VAL A 154 -8.29 35.59 -6.55
CA VAL A 154 -6.84 35.41 -6.65
C VAL A 154 -6.17 35.56 -5.29
N GLU A 155 -6.44 36.65 -4.58
CA GLU A 155 -5.82 36.90 -3.27
C GLU A 155 -6.21 35.80 -2.28
N ARG A 156 -7.45 35.32 -2.35
CA ARG A 156 -7.91 34.22 -1.52
C ARG A 156 -7.19 32.91 -1.86
N ALA A 157 -7.01 32.60 -3.14
CA ALA A 157 -6.24 31.44 -3.59
C ALA A 157 -4.77 31.50 -3.13
N GLU A 158 -4.13 32.66 -3.24
CA GLU A 158 -2.76 32.88 -2.74
C GLU A 158 -2.63 32.61 -1.24
N GLN A 159 -3.58 33.15 -0.46
CA GLN A 159 -3.63 32.90 0.98
C GLN A 159 -3.78 31.41 1.29
N ILE A 160 -4.65 30.71 0.56
CA ILE A 160 -4.87 29.27 0.73
C ILE A 160 -3.61 28.48 0.41
N LEU A 161 -2.95 28.76 -0.72
CA LEU A 161 -1.70 28.09 -1.10
C LEU A 161 -0.61 28.33 -0.03
N LYS A 162 -0.49 29.56 0.46
CA LYS A 162 0.45 29.92 1.53
C LYS A 162 0.15 29.18 2.83
N LEU A 163 -1.12 29.08 3.23
CA LEU A 163 -1.55 28.30 4.38
C LEU A 163 -1.38 26.79 4.18
N GLY A 164 -1.45 26.31 2.93
CA GLY A 164 -1.17 24.92 2.55
C GLY A 164 0.26 24.51 2.88
N ASN A 165 1.20 25.45 2.80
CA ASN A 165 2.62 25.29 3.17
C ASN A 165 3.29 24.09 2.47
N VAL A 166 2.98 23.89 1.19
CA VAL A 166 3.64 22.93 0.31
C VAL A 166 4.51 23.74 -0.67
N PRO A 167 5.82 23.47 -0.80
CA PRO A 167 6.68 24.19 -1.73
C PRO A 167 6.17 24.09 -3.17
N ILE A 168 6.15 25.22 -3.88
CA ILE A 168 5.78 25.30 -5.30
C ILE A 168 7.01 25.77 -6.09
N PHE A 169 7.47 24.95 -7.04
CA PHE A 169 8.58 25.25 -7.93
C PHE A 169 8.09 25.49 -9.35
N HIS A 170 8.60 26.53 -10.01
CA HIS A 170 8.29 26.85 -11.41
C HIS A 170 9.37 26.33 -12.36
N ASP A 171 9.65 25.02 -12.29
CA ASP A 171 10.75 24.35 -12.99
C ASP A 171 10.30 23.49 -14.19
N GLN A 172 9.01 23.51 -14.54
CA GLN A 172 8.46 22.79 -15.69
C GLN A 172 8.21 23.71 -16.88
N ASN A 173 8.07 23.12 -18.08
CA ASN A 173 7.75 23.87 -19.30
C ASN A 173 6.25 23.85 -19.60
N ASP A 174 5.61 22.68 -19.55
CA ASP A 174 4.25 22.47 -20.08
C ASP A 174 3.36 21.60 -19.17
N ARG A 175 3.87 21.13 -18.03
CA ARG A 175 3.14 20.24 -17.11
C ARG A 175 3.17 20.73 -15.66
N ALA A 176 2.09 20.48 -14.94
CA ALA A 176 2.01 20.64 -13.49
C ALA A 176 1.83 19.25 -12.84
N PHE A 177 2.44 19.04 -11.67
CA PHE A 177 2.25 17.83 -10.88
C PHE A 177 2.73 18.01 -9.42
N TYR A 178 2.09 17.29 -8.52
CA TYR A 178 2.57 17.04 -7.16
C TYR A 178 3.48 15.81 -7.10
N ARG A 179 4.63 15.94 -6.43
CA ARG A 179 5.61 14.87 -6.19
C ARG A 179 5.56 14.40 -4.74
N SER A 180 4.97 13.23 -4.51
CA SER A 180 4.77 12.69 -3.16
C SER A 180 6.05 12.33 -2.40
N SER A 181 7.14 12.00 -3.10
CA SER A 181 8.40 11.56 -2.46
C SER A 181 9.17 12.68 -1.77
N THR A 182 9.05 13.91 -2.26
CA THR A 182 9.72 15.09 -1.71
C THR A 182 8.74 16.08 -1.10
N ASP A 183 7.44 15.85 -1.24
CA ASP A 183 6.37 16.73 -0.76
C ASP A 183 6.41 18.13 -1.43
N GLU A 184 6.46 18.14 -2.77
CA GLU A 184 6.67 19.36 -3.56
C GLU A 184 5.68 19.43 -4.74
N ILE A 185 5.26 20.64 -5.10
CA ILE A 185 4.47 20.93 -6.30
C ILE A 185 5.40 21.53 -7.36
N HIS A 186 5.33 21.00 -8.58
CA HIS A 186 6.09 21.48 -9.73
C HIS A 186 5.13 22.00 -10.79
N MET A 187 5.38 23.21 -11.29
CA MET A 187 4.51 23.90 -12.23
C MET A 187 5.30 24.59 -13.35
N PRO A 188 4.67 24.91 -14.49
CA PRO A 188 5.22 25.84 -15.46
C PRO A 188 5.31 27.25 -14.90
N HIS A 189 6.17 28.09 -15.48
CA HIS A 189 6.20 29.51 -15.15
C HIS A 189 4.80 30.14 -15.29
N PRO A 190 4.34 31.04 -14.39
CA PRO A 190 2.98 31.58 -14.42
C PRO A 190 2.57 32.21 -15.76
N ALA A 191 3.55 32.76 -16.51
CA ALA A 191 3.34 33.31 -17.84
C ALA A 191 2.94 32.28 -18.93
N ALA A 192 3.08 30.98 -18.67
CA ALA A 192 2.67 29.90 -19.58
C ALA A 192 1.16 29.59 -19.51
N PHE A 193 0.43 30.18 -18.56
CA PHE A 193 -1.01 29.99 -18.38
C PHE A 193 -1.80 31.10 -19.09
N LYS A 194 -3.04 30.83 -19.52
CA LYS A 194 -3.91 31.80 -20.21
C LYS A 194 -4.30 32.97 -19.31
N GLY A 195 -4.18 32.81 -17.99
CA GLY A 195 -4.40 33.85 -17.00
C GLY A 195 -4.18 33.35 -15.57
N GLN A 196 -4.25 34.28 -14.61
CA GLN A 196 -4.03 33.98 -13.19
C GLN A 196 -5.03 32.96 -12.64
N TYR A 197 -6.28 33.00 -13.10
CA TYR A 197 -7.30 32.05 -12.68
C TYR A 197 -6.97 30.60 -13.06
N GLU A 198 -6.43 30.36 -14.27
CA GLU A 198 -5.99 29.03 -14.69
C GLU A 198 -4.80 28.57 -13.85
N TYR A 199 -3.84 29.46 -13.60
CA TYR A 199 -2.68 29.17 -12.75
C TYR A 199 -3.10 28.74 -11.33
N TYR A 200 -3.97 29.53 -10.66
CA TYR A 200 -4.41 29.22 -9.30
C TYR A 200 -5.32 27.98 -9.24
N ALA A 201 -6.16 27.75 -10.26
CA ALA A 201 -6.94 26.52 -10.35
C ALA A 201 -6.02 25.28 -10.47
N THR A 202 -4.98 25.33 -11.31
CA THR A 202 -3.98 24.26 -11.41
C THR A 202 -3.21 24.07 -10.11
N ALA A 203 -2.76 25.16 -9.47
CA ALA A 203 -2.04 25.06 -8.19
C ALA A 203 -2.89 24.44 -7.08
N LEU A 204 -4.20 24.75 -7.03
CA LEU A 204 -5.12 24.15 -6.06
C LEU A 204 -5.42 22.68 -6.35
N HIS A 205 -5.46 22.27 -7.62
CA HIS A 205 -5.53 20.85 -8.00
C HIS A 205 -4.31 20.09 -7.46
N GLU A 206 -3.09 20.61 -7.68
CA GLU A 206 -1.87 19.98 -7.17
C GLU A 206 -1.79 20.01 -5.64
N LEU A 207 -2.26 21.08 -5.00
CA LEU A 207 -2.41 21.11 -3.54
C LEU A 207 -3.40 20.04 -3.06
N GLY A 208 -4.46 19.79 -3.83
CA GLY A 208 -5.42 18.71 -3.63
C GLY A 208 -4.72 17.36 -3.53
N HIS A 209 -3.85 17.04 -4.48
CA HIS A 209 -2.97 15.88 -4.41
C HIS A 209 -2.05 15.95 -3.18
N ALA A 210 -1.40 17.09 -2.95
CA ALA A 210 -0.50 17.23 -1.82
C ALA A 210 -1.16 16.84 -0.50
N THR A 211 -2.43 17.20 -0.26
CA THR A 211 -3.14 16.81 0.97
C THR A 211 -3.14 15.31 1.28
N GLY A 212 -2.90 14.45 0.28
CA GLY A 212 -2.81 12.99 0.42
C GLY A 212 -1.51 12.46 1.05
N HIS A 213 -0.48 13.29 1.22
CA HIS A 213 0.82 12.87 1.77
C HIS A 213 0.70 12.16 3.12
N GLY A 214 1.70 11.32 3.45
CA GLY A 214 1.72 10.50 4.66
C GLY A 214 1.61 11.29 5.97
N SER A 215 2.12 12.52 6.01
CA SER A 215 1.99 13.41 7.17
C SER A 215 0.65 14.15 7.26
N ARG A 216 -0.23 14.01 6.25
CA ARG A 216 -1.53 14.70 6.15
C ARG A 216 -2.67 13.68 6.18
N MET A 217 -3.44 13.53 5.09
CA MET A 217 -4.55 12.57 5.05
C MET A 217 -4.10 11.14 4.73
N ALA A 218 -2.81 10.91 4.44
CA ALA A 218 -2.22 9.60 4.18
C ALA A 218 -3.03 8.75 3.20
N ARG A 219 -3.43 9.36 2.08
CA ARG A 219 -4.12 8.68 0.98
C ARG A 219 -3.12 7.86 0.16
N GLU A 220 -3.63 6.80 -0.46
CA GLU A 220 -2.81 5.90 -1.27
C GLU A 220 -2.53 6.51 -2.65
N PHE A 221 -1.25 6.62 -3.01
CA PHE A 221 -0.82 7.01 -4.36
C PHE A 221 -0.41 5.78 -5.16
N GLY A 222 -0.72 5.79 -6.45
CA GLY A 222 -0.30 4.77 -7.41
C GLY A 222 0.52 5.38 -8.55
N PRO A 223 1.24 4.55 -9.33
CA PRO A 223 1.95 5.04 -10.51
C PRO A 223 0.95 5.57 -11.55
N PHE A 224 1.43 6.51 -12.38
CA PHE A 224 0.66 7.09 -13.47
C PHE A 224 -0.06 6.01 -14.30
N GLY A 225 -1.36 6.21 -14.56
CA GLY A 225 -2.19 5.28 -15.33
C GLY A 225 -2.73 4.07 -14.56
N SER A 226 -2.34 3.85 -13.30
CA SER A 226 -2.94 2.79 -12.45
C SER A 226 -4.37 3.14 -12.00
N GLU A 227 -5.13 2.15 -11.53
CA GLU A 227 -6.47 2.37 -10.97
C GLU A 227 -6.42 3.20 -9.68
N VAL A 228 -5.37 3.01 -8.87
CA VAL A 228 -5.14 3.79 -7.64
C VAL A 228 -4.88 5.25 -8.00
N TYR A 229 -4.04 5.49 -9.01
CA TYR A 229 -3.83 6.82 -9.56
C TYR A 229 -5.12 7.42 -10.12
N ALA A 230 -5.89 6.67 -10.91
CA ALA A 230 -7.19 7.12 -11.43
C ALA A 230 -8.18 7.49 -10.31
N LYS A 231 -8.19 6.75 -9.19
CA LYS A 231 -9.01 7.09 -8.01
C LYS A 231 -8.53 8.37 -7.33
N GLU A 232 -7.23 8.62 -7.27
CA GLU A 232 -6.68 9.85 -6.71
C GLU A 232 -6.94 11.06 -7.61
N GLU A 233 -6.77 10.91 -8.93
CA GLU A 233 -7.15 11.92 -9.93
C GLU A 233 -8.65 12.26 -9.83
N LEU A 234 -9.53 11.28 -9.71
CA LEU A 234 -10.97 11.53 -9.56
C LEU A 234 -11.27 12.35 -8.28
N ARG A 235 -10.57 12.08 -7.18
CA ARG A 235 -10.74 12.83 -5.92
C ARG A 235 -10.22 14.25 -6.06
N ALA A 236 -9.02 14.41 -6.61
CA ALA A 236 -8.39 15.70 -6.83
C ALA A 236 -9.19 16.57 -7.79
N GLU A 237 -9.76 15.98 -8.85
CA GLU A 237 -10.63 16.70 -9.79
C GLU A 237 -11.93 17.17 -9.16
N ILE A 238 -12.64 16.30 -8.44
CA ILE A 238 -13.86 16.70 -7.74
C ILE A 238 -13.54 17.79 -6.70
N ALA A 239 -12.42 17.67 -5.98
CA ALA A 239 -12.00 18.67 -5.00
C ALA A 239 -11.60 20.00 -5.66
N SER A 240 -10.87 19.95 -6.78
CA SER A 240 -10.50 21.12 -7.57
C SER A 240 -11.74 21.86 -8.04
N TYR A 241 -12.73 21.14 -8.57
CA TYR A 241 -14.04 21.70 -8.93
C TYR A 241 -14.73 22.38 -7.74
N MET A 242 -14.79 21.74 -6.57
CA MET A 242 -15.39 22.32 -5.37
C MET A 242 -14.69 23.63 -4.95
N LEU A 243 -13.35 23.61 -4.92
CA LEU A 243 -12.53 24.75 -4.53
C LEU A 243 -12.65 25.91 -5.51
N THR A 244 -12.53 25.65 -6.81
CA THR A 244 -12.56 26.69 -7.84
C THR A 244 -13.95 27.32 -7.97
N THR A 245 -15.01 26.55 -7.75
CA THR A 245 -16.40 27.03 -7.73
C THR A 245 -16.64 27.96 -6.54
N GLU A 246 -16.20 27.56 -5.35
CA GLU A 246 -16.34 28.35 -4.12
C GLU A 246 -15.51 29.63 -4.15
N LEU A 247 -14.33 29.59 -4.78
CA LEU A 247 -13.45 30.76 -4.93
C LEU A 247 -13.80 31.65 -6.13
N GLY A 248 -14.59 31.17 -7.09
CA GLY A 248 -14.89 31.90 -8.33
C GLY A 248 -13.72 31.95 -9.33
N LEU A 249 -12.82 30.96 -9.30
CA LEU A 249 -11.67 30.87 -10.22
C LEU A 249 -12.03 30.30 -11.60
N GLY A 250 -13.24 29.75 -11.76
CA GLY A 250 -13.63 28.99 -12.94
C GLY A 250 -12.97 27.60 -12.99
N HIS A 251 -13.42 26.75 -13.91
CA HIS A 251 -12.96 25.37 -14.03
C HIS A 251 -12.45 25.07 -15.44
N TYR A 252 -11.32 24.36 -15.54
CA TYR A 252 -10.58 24.14 -16.78
C TYR A 252 -10.34 22.65 -17.06
N PRO A 253 -11.39 21.91 -17.46
CA PRO A 253 -11.37 20.44 -17.53
C PRO A 253 -10.54 19.85 -18.69
N GLU A 254 -10.12 20.67 -19.67
CA GLU A 254 -9.47 20.24 -20.92
C GLU A 254 -8.17 19.43 -20.72
N ARG A 255 -7.53 19.55 -19.54
CA ARG A 255 -6.27 18.85 -19.22
C ARG A 255 -6.45 17.43 -18.64
N HIS A 256 -7.68 17.05 -18.26
CA HIS A 256 -7.96 15.81 -17.51
C HIS A 256 -8.81 14.79 -18.28
N ALA A 257 -9.09 15.04 -19.56
CA ALA A 257 -9.86 14.14 -20.42
C ALA A 257 -9.21 12.74 -20.57
N ALA A 258 -7.88 12.65 -20.45
CA ALA A 258 -7.12 11.40 -20.56
C ALA A 258 -7.49 10.35 -19.49
N TYR A 259 -8.08 10.77 -18.36
CA TYR A 259 -8.36 9.89 -17.22
C TYR A 259 -9.83 9.43 -17.15
N VAL A 260 -10.71 10.03 -17.95
CA VAL A 260 -12.16 9.78 -17.94
C VAL A 260 -12.47 8.29 -18.13
N GLY A 261 -11.79 7.64 -19.07
CA GLY A 261 -11.95 6.19 -19.32
C GLY A 261 -11.57 5.34 -18.10
N SER A 262 -10.49 5.69 -17.40
CA SER A 262 -10.02 4.99 -16.20
C SER A 262 -10.94 5.23 -15.00
N TRP A 263 -11.50 6.44 -14.85
CA TRP A 263 -12.51 6.74 -13.83
C TRP A 263 -13.78 5.93 -14.04
N MET A 264 -14.29 5.92 -15.27
CA MET A 264 -15.50 5.16 -15.62
C MET A 264 -15.30 3.67 -15.35
N LYS A 265 -14.13 3.10 -15.70
CA LYS A 265 -13.80 1.71 -15.40
C LYS A 265 -13.82 1.45 -13.88
N ALA A 266 -13.13 2.27 -13.09
CA ALA A 266 -13.07 2.10 -11.64
C ALA A 266 -14.46 2.21 -10.97
N ILE A 267 -15.31 3.12 -11.44
CA ILE A 267 -16.69 3.30 -10.93
C ILE A 267 -17.60 2.13 -11.36
N LYS A 268 -17.44 1.61 -12.59
CA LYS A 268 -18.19 0.43 -13.08
C LYS A 268 -17.83 -0.83 -12.29
N GLU A 269 -16.56 -1.00 -11.93
CA GLU A 269 -16.07 -2.13 -11.14
C GLU A 269 -16.45 -2.02 -9.65
N ASP A 270 -16.38 -0.83 -9.05
CA ASP A 270 -16.83 -0.55 -7.69
C ASP A 270 -17.71 0.70 -7.63
N ARG A 271 -19.03 0.49 -7.54
CA ARG A 271 -20.02 1.57 -7.42
C ARG A 271 -19.80 2.47 -6.21
N ASN A 272 -19.16 1.97 -5.14
CA ASN A 272 -18.84 2.79 -3.98
C ASN A 272 -17.60 3.69 -4.21
N ALA A 273 -16.82 3.46 -5.26
CA ALA A 273 -15.64 4.26 -5.57
C ALA A 273 -16.01 5.74 -5.79
N LEU A 274 -17.15 6.00 -6.45
CA LEU A 274 -17.66 7.35 -6.65
C LEU A 274 -18.04 8.04 -5.34
N PHE A 275 -18.77 7.33 -4.46
CA PHE A 275 -19.17 7.86 -3.16
C PHE A 275 -17.95 8.12 -2.27
N ALA A 276 -16.97 7.22 -2.30
CA ALA A 276 -15.71 7.39 -1.60
C ALA A 276 -14.92 8.58 -2.18
N ALA A 277 -14.86 8.72 -3.50
CA ALA A 277 -14.17 9.84 -4.15
C ALA A 277 -14.81 11.19 -3.78
N ALA A 278 -16.14 11.30 -3.82
CA ALA A 278 -16.84 12.52 -3.44
C ALA A 278 -16.66 12.86 -1.94
N ARG A 279 -16.65 11.86 -1.06
CA ARG A 279 -16.35 12.06 0.37
C ARG A 279 -14.90 12.49 0.59
N ASP A 280 -13.96 11.85 -0.09
CA ASP A 280 -12.54 12.16 0.07
C ASP A 280 -12.23 13.55 -0.54
N ALA A 281 -12.90 13.95 -1.62
CA ALA A 281 -12.84 15.29 -2.19
C ALA A 281 -13.36 16.38 -1.22
N GLU A 282 -14.46 16.11 -0.52
CA GLU A 282 -14.96 16.98 0.56
C GLU A 282 -13.92 17.14 1.67
N ASN A 283 -13.22 16.07 2.05
CA ASN A 283 -12.14 16.13 3.04
C ASN A 283 -10.93 16.92 2.51
N ILE A 284 -10.59 16.81 1.22
CA ILE A 284 -9.56 17.63 0.56
C ILE A 284 -9.94 19.11 0.65
N ARG A 285 -11.16 19.45 0.22
CA ARG A 285 -11.70 20.81 0.32
C ARG A 285 -11.62 21.33 1.76
N THR A 286 -12.11 20.55 2.72
CA THR A 286 -12.09 20.91 4.15
C THR A 286 -10.67 21.14 4.65
N TRP A 287 -9.71 20.26 4.30
CA TRP A 287 -8.31 20.43 4.70
C TRP A 287 -7.70 21.72 4.15
N ILE A 288 -8.05 22.07 2.90
CA ILE A 288 -7.54 23.26 2.21
C ILE A 288 -8.17 24.54 2.77
N MET A 289 -9.50 24.56 2.93
CA MET A 289 -10.29 25.75 3.28
C MET A 289 -10.37 26.02 4.78
N GLU A 290 -10.24 24.98 5.61
CA GLU A 290 -10.47 25.05 7.06
C GLU A 290 -9.25 24.53 7.84
N PRO A 291 -8.18 25.34 7.99
CA PRO A 291 -6.93 24.95 8.64
C PRO A 291 -7.10 24.33 10.04
N ASP A 292 -8.06 24.85 10.82
CA ASP A 292 -8.36 24.38 12.17
C ASP A 292 -8.86 22.93 12.21
N LEU A 293 -9.44 22.44 11.10
CA LEU A 293 -9.94 21.07 11.01
C LEU A 293 -8.91 20.07 10.50
N ARG A 294 -7.75 20.51 10.00
CA ARG A 294 -6.72 19.62 9.41
C ARG A 294 -6.33 18.48 10.33
N GLN A 295 -6.14 18.76 11.62
CA GLN A 295 -5.74 17.75 12.60
C GLN A 295 -6.82 16.67 12.80
N SER A 296 -8.09 17.00 12.60
CA SER A 296 -9.20 16.03 12.71
C SER A 296 -9.23 15.06 11.52
N LEU A 297 -8.67 15.46 10.37
CA LEU A 297 -8.67 14.71 9.12
C LEU A 297 -7.47 13.77 8.97
N ILE A 298 -6.42 13.92 9.79
CA ILE A 298 -5.29 12.99 9.82
C ILE A 298 -5.76 11.63 10.38
N PRO A 299 -5.58 10.52 9.65
CA PRO A 299 -5.93 9.19 10.14
C PRO A 299 -5.20 8.85 11.45
N VAL A 300 -5.87 8.13 12.36
CA VAL A 300 -5.31 7.77 13.68
C VAL A 300 -3.94 7.09 13.57
N LYS A 301 -3.77 6.19 12.59
CA LYS A 301 -2.49 5.52 12.32
C LYS A 301 -1.38 6.49 11.91
N ALA A 302 -1.69 7.50 11.10
CA ALA A 302 -0.72 8.51 10.68
C ALA A 302 -0.30 9.42 11.86
N LYS A 303 -1.19 9.66 12.84
CA LYS A 303 -0.87 10.38 14.09
C LYS A 303 0.09 9.61 15.00
N GLU A 304 0.01 8.27 15.01
CA GLU A 304 0.90 7.40 15.78
C GLU A 304 2.28 7.31 15.14
N GLU A 305 2.36 7.21 13.80
CA GLU A 305 3.62 7.21 13.04
C GLU A 305 4.37 8.55 13.18
N THR A 306 3.68 9.70 13.08
CA THR A 306 4.32 11.02 13.28
C THR A 306 4.82 11.24 14.70
N LYS A 307 4.10 10.75 15.73
CA LYS A 307 4.58 10.78 17.13
C LYS A 307 5.82 9.91 17.33
N THR A 308 5.89 8.75 16.67
CA THR A 308 7.03 7.83 16.76
C THR A 308 8.28 8.42 16.08
N ILE A 309 8.12 9.15 14.98
CA ILE A 309 9.21 9.85 14.28
C ILE A 309 9.71 11.05 15.10
N ALA A 310 8.82 11.82 15.73
CA ALA A 310 9.16 13.00 16.53
C ALA A 310 9.87 12.66 17.87
N GLN A 311 9.72 11.44 18.38
CA GLN A 311 10.36 10.98 19.63
C GLN A 311 11.69 10.28 19.41
N ASN A 312 12.19 10.20 18.17
CA ASN A 312 13.42 9.50 17.84
C ASN A 312 14.60 10.50 17.77
N PRO A 313 15.51 10.56 18.76
CA PRO A 313 16.62 11.52 18.83
C PRO A 313 17.71 11.31 17.75
N ALA A 314 17.47 10.43 16.79
CA ALA A 314 18.25 10.26 15.57
C ALA A 314 17.83 11.26 14.46
N VAL A 315 16.60 11.77 14.49
CA VAL A 315 16.08 12.70 13.47
C VAL A 315 16.57 14.14 13.70
N GLU A 316 16.70 14.57 14.96
CA GLU A 316 17.35 15.86 15.29
C GLU A 316 18.84 15.88 14.88
N ARG A 317 19.56 14.77 15.07
CA ARG A 317 20.95 14.63 14.61
C ARG A 317 21.10 14.61 13.09
N GLN A 318 20.08 14.16 12.35
CA GLN A 318 20.06 14.23 10.88
C GLN A 318 19.74 15.65 10.37
N LYS A 319 18.95 16.44 11.11
CA LYS A 319 18.72 17.86 10.79
C LYS A 319 19.91 18.74 11.14
N GLU A 320 20.60 18.47 12.25
CA GLU A 320 21.84 19.17 12.61
C GLU A 320 22.99 18.85 11.66
N ASN A 321 23.14 17.60 11.20
CA ASN A 321 24.15 17.23 10.21
C ASN A 321 23.86 17.80 8.81
N ALA A 322 22.59 17.99 8.43
CA ALA A 322 22.23 18.65 7.18
C ALA A 322 22.48 20.18 7.22
N MET A 323 22.26 20.82 8.37
CA MET A 323 22.56 22.26 8.56
C MET A 323 24.07 22.54 8.69
N SER A 324 24.87 21.59 9.18
CA SER A 324 26.34 21.74 9.23
C SER A 324 27.02 21.57 7.87
N ASP A 325 26.44 20.77 6.96
CA ASP A 325 26.97 20.59 5.60
C ASP A 325 26.64 21.79 4.69
N GLU A 326 25.52 22.51 4.92
CA GLU A 326 25.17 23.73 4.16
C GLU A 326 25.91 25.00 4.62
N MET A 327 26.46 25.04 5.83
CA MET A 327 27.22 26.21 6.34
C MET A 327 28.68 26.28 5.88
N SER A 328 29.15 25.34 5.05
CA SER A 328 30.51 25.36 4.48
C SER A 328 30.59 25.83 3.02
N GLN A 329 29.48 26.27 2.41
CA GLN A 329 29.46 26.81 1.05
C GLN A 329 28.53 28.03 0.92
N ALA A 330 28.94 29.15 1.53
CA ALA A 330 28.53 30.48 1.06
C ALA A 330 29.59 31.02 0.07
N PRO A 331 29.20 31.85 -0.91
CA PRO A 331 29.89 31.98 -2.18
C PRO A 331 31.14 32.85 -2.04
N ASN A 332 32.30 32.29 -2.40
CA ASN A 332 33.43 33.14 -2.74
C ASN A 332 33.20 33.70 -4.14
N GLN A 333 33.08 35.02 -4.22
CA GLN A 333 33.07 35.74 -5.49
C GLN A 333 34.41 35.46 -6.18
N ASP A 334 34.38 34.69 -7.27
CA ASP A 334 35.50 34.67 -8.21
C ASP A 334 34.99 34.52 -9.64
N THR A 335 35.28 35.57 -10.40
CA THR A 335 35.15 35.68 -11.85
C THR A 335 36.02 34.65 -12.55
N ASN A 336 35.47 33.71 -13.36
CA ASN A 336 36.21 33.21 -14.53
C ASN A 336 35.38 32.37 -15.52
N THR A 337 35.31 32.87 -16.76
CA THR A 337 35.28 32.17 -18.07
C THR A 337 34.91 30.67 -18.12
N GLU A 338 33.91 30.32 -18.94
CA GLU A 338 33.65 28.95 -19.40
C GLU A 338 34.90 28.39 -20.10
N ARG A 339 35.63 27.50 -19.40
CA ARG A 339 36.80 26.78 -19.96
C ARG A 339 36.38 25.50 -20.68
N LYS A 340 37.11 25.14 -21.74
CA LYS A 340 36.70 24.15 -22.74
C LYS A 340 36.94 22.72 -22.22
N ARG A 341 35.94 21.84 -22.38
CA ARG A 341 36.01 20.41 -22.01
C ARG A 341 36.47 19.58 -23.21
N ILE A 342 37.39 18.63 -22.99
CA ILE A 342 37.85 17.67 -24.00
C ILE A 342 37.36 16.29 -23.59
N TYR A 343 36.39 15.75 -24.33
CA TYR A 343 35.76 14.47 -24.02
C TYR A 343 36.65 13.28 -24.43
N LEU A 344 36.63 12.25 -23.60
CA LEU A 344 37.48 11.06 -23.66
C LEU A 344 36.60 9.81 -23.80
N ASN A 345 37.01 8.87 -24.65
CA ASN A 345 36.35 7.58 -24.83
C ASN A 345 36.97 6.53 -23.90
N VAL A 346 36.66 6.62 -22.61
CA VAL A 346 37.22 5.74 -21.57
C VAL A 346 36.35 4.48 -21.38
N PRO A 347 36.85 3.27 -21.68
CA PRO A 347 36.15 2.02 -21.37
C PRO A 347 35.91 1.88 -19.87
N PHE A 348 34.82 1.22 -19.47
CA PHE A 348 34.47 1.09 -18.05
C PHE A 348 35.56 0.39 -17.21
N SER A 349 36.29 -0.56 -17.80
CA SER A 349 37.42 -1.25 -17.17
C SER A 349 38.60 -0.32 -16.86
N GLU A 350 38.69 0.83 -17.53
CA GLU A 350 39.81 1.78 -17.45
C GLU A 350 39.43 3.09 -16.73
N LYS A 351 38.21 3.15 -16.16
CA LYS A 351 37.67 4.36 -15.53
C LYS A 351 38.50 4.85 -14.34
N ASP A 352 39.05 3.93 -13.56
CA ASP A 352 39.78 4.26 -12.34
C ASP A 352 41.18 4.79 -12.70
N GLU A 353 41.77 4.33 -13.80
CA GLU A 353 42.99 4.88 -14.38
C GLU A 353 42.76 6.28 -14.97
N ALA A 354 41.66 6.50 -15.68
CA ALA A 354 41.32 7.84 -16.22
C ALA A 354 41.08 8.86 -15.12
N LYS A 355 40.41 8.43 -14.04
CA LYS A 355 40.19 9.24 -12.85
C LYS A 355 41.49 9.56 -12.12
N ALA A 356 42.41 8.59 -12.02
CA ALA A 356 43.72 8.79 -11.41
C ALA A 356 44.58 9.82 -12.16
N LEU A 357 44.45 9.89 -13.49
CA LEU A 357 45.09 10.91 -14.33
C LEU A 357 44.39 12.27 -14.26
N GLY A 358 43.22 12.36 -13.61
CA GLY A 358 42.49 13.60 -13.34
C GLY A 358 41.30 13.87 -14.26
N ALA A 359 40.89 12.91 -15.11
CA ALA A 359 39.64 13.03 -15.87
C ALA A 359 38.43 13.08 -14.93
N LYS A 360 37.39 13.80 -15.35
CA LYS A 360 36.13 13.95 -14.61
C LYS A 360 34.96 13.40 -15.41
N TRP A 361 33.95 12.89 -14.71
CA TRP A 361 32.73 12.40 -15.35
C TRP A 361 31.70 13.53 -15.50
N ASP A 362 31.26 13.78 -16.73
CA ASP A 362 30.15 14.68 -17.03
C ASP A 362 28.84 13.91 -17.00
N ARG A 363 28.02 14.15 -15.97
CA ARG A 363 26.72 13.46 -15.80
C ARG A 363 25.71 13.82 -16.90
N ARG A 364 25.78 15.01 -17.50
CA ARG A 364 24.86 15.44 -18.57
C ARG A 364 25.29 14.85 -19.91
N ALA A 365 26.59 14.88 -20.23
CA ALA A 365 27.12 14.33 -21.48
C ALA A 365 27.37 12.80 -21.44
N LYS A 366 27.28 12.18 -20.25
CA LYS A 366 27.58 10.75 -20.00
C LYS A 366 28.95 10.34 -20.57
N ALA A 367 29.95 11.18 -20.38
CA ALA A 367 31.30 10.97 -20.90
C ALA A 367 32.35 11.44 -19.90
N TRP A 368 33.53 10.81 -19.94
CA TRP A 368 34.70 11.31 -19.24
C TRP A 368 35.26 12.51 -20.01
N TYR A 369 35.78 13.52 -19.31
CA TYR A 369 36.44 14.65 -19.93
C TYR A 369 37.70 15.04 -19.15
N ALA A 370 38.72 15.49 -19.88
CA ALA A 370 39.82 16.25 -19.34
C ALA A 370 39.54 17.74 -19.56
N ARG A 371 40.10 18.57 -18.68
CA ARG A 371 40.08 20.03 -18.88
C ARG A 371 41.19 20.40 -19.87
N ASP A 372 40.97 21.47 -20.62
CA ASP A 372 41.93 22.01 -21.58
C ASP A 372 43.23 22.55 -20.95
N ASP A 373 43.22 22.79 -19.63
CA ASP A 373 44.38 23.20 -18.84
C ASP A 373 45.21 22.04 -18.25
N MET A 374 44.86 20.78 -18.59
CA MET A 374 45.60 19.59 -18.18
C MET A 374 46.61 19.15 -19.25
N GLU A 375 47.69 18.49 -18.83
CA GLU A 375 48.59 17.82 -19.77
C GLU A 375 47.82 16.69 -20.47
N LEU A 376 47.63 16.79 -21.79
CA LEU A 376 46.73 15.92 -22.56
C LEU A 376 47.38 14.62 -23.04
N GLU A 377 48.71 14.53 -23.04
CA GLU A 377 49.46 13.35 -23.49
C GLU A 377 49.06 12.05 -22.75
N PRO A 378 48.84 12.02 -21.42
CA PRO A 378 48.35 10.84 -20.71
C PRO A 378 46.95 10.36 -21.16
N PHE A 379 46.15 11.26 -21.74
CA PHE A 379 44.79 10.96 -22.19
C PHE A 379 44.70 10.58 -23.67
N LYS A 380 45.81 10.63 -24.41
CA LYS A 380 45.86 10.39 -25.86
C LYS A 380 45.29 9.03 -26.26
N ARG A 381 45.51 8.00 -25.44
CA ARG A 381 44.94 6.64 -25.63
C ARG A 381 43.41 6.60 -25.61
N TRP A 382 42.76 7.58 -24.99
CA TRP A 382 41.29 7.73 -24.95
C TRP A 382 40.77 8.86 -25.85
N GLN A 383 41.65 9.56 -26.56
CA GLN A 383 41.29 10.57 -27.57
C GLN A 383 41.23 9.98 -28.99
N GLU A 384 41.90 8.85 -29.24
CA GLU A 384 41.84 8.19 -30.54
C GLU A 384 40.44 7.59 -30.79
N THR A 385 39.77 8.08 -31.83
CA THR A 385 38.53 7.48 -32.35
C THR A 385 38.88 6.20 -33.09
N LYS A 386 39.07 5.08 -32.38
CA LYS A 386 39.17 3.77 -33.03
C LYS A 386 37.81 3.37 -33.57
N ALA A 387 37.75 3.36 -34.91
CA ALA A 387 36.69 2.76 -35.70
C ALA A 387 36.44 1.29 -35.30
N GLN A 388 35.15 0.91 -35.33
CA GLN A 388 34.55 -0.42 -35.45
C GLN A 388 35.15 -1.57 -34.60
N THR A 389 34.38 -2.01 -33.60
CA THR A 389 34.60 -3.27 -32.86
C THR A 389 33.60 -4.33 -33.38
N PRO A 390 34.03 -5.58 -33.62
CA PRO A 390 33.36 -6.52 -34.52
C PRO A 390 32.07 -7.10 -33.95
N GLU A 391 31.19 -7.54 -34.85
CA GLU A 391 29.94 -8.25 -34.54
C GLU A 391 30.19 -9.48 -33.63
N PRO A 392 29.31 -9.76 -32.65
CA PRO A 392 29.40 -10.98 -31.87
C PRO A 392 29.16 -12.21 -32.78
N LYS A 393 30.08 -13.18 -32.73
CA LYS A 393 30.09 -14.38 -33.60
C LYS A 393 29.01 -15.43 -33.28
N ILE A 394 28.20 -15.26 -32.24
CA ILE A 394 27.11 -16.19 -31.87
C ILE A 394 25.86 -15.41 -31.45
N SER A 395 24.67 -15.97 -31.72
CA SER A 395 23.41 -15.30 -31.42
C SER A 395 23.11 -15.32 -29.91
N PRO A 396 22.32 -14.36 -29.36
CA PRO A 396 21.94 -14.36 -27.94
C PRO A 396 21.31 -15.67 -27.46
N GLU A 397 20.57 -16.37 -28.32
CA GLU A 397 19.99 -17.68 -28.03
C GLU A 397 21.07 -18.75 -27.84
N GLN A 398 22.15 -18.70 -28.62
CA GLN A 398 23.27 -19.63 -28.49
C GLN A 398 24.09 -19.36 -27.22
N GLU A 399 24.33 -18.09 -26.91
CA GLU A 399 24.99 -17.69 -25.67
C GLU A 399 24.14 -18.08 -24.44
N PHE A 400 22.83 -17.88 -24.49
CA PHE A 400 21.92 -18.33 -23.44
C PHE A 400 21.88 -19.86 -23.31
N ALA A 401 21.89 -20.59 -24.44
CA ALA A 401 21.96 -22.05 -24.43
C ALA A 401 23.22 -22.56 -23.71
N GLN A 402 24.35 -21.89 -23.90
CA GLN A 402 25.59 -22.21 -23.21
C GLN A 402 25.48 -21.93 -21.71
N ALA A 403 24.97 -20.77 -21.31
CA ALA A 403 24.75 -20.42 -19.90
C ALA A 403 23.80 -21.42 -19.19
N LEU A 404 22.76 -21.90 -19.88
CA LEU A 404 21.85 -22.93 -19.37
C LEU A 404 22.59 -24.26 -19.08
N LYS A 405 23.43 -24.70 -20.02
CA LYS A 405 24.24 -25.92 -19.85
C LYS A 405 25.28 -25.80 -18.74
N GLU A 406 25.97 -24.66 -18.64
CA GLU A 406 26.94 -24.38 -17.58
C GLU A 406 26.31 -24.40 -16.18
N ASN A 407 25.01 -24.07 -16.09
CA ASN A 407 24.22 -24.16 -14.85
C ASN A 407 23.51 -25.52 -14.67
N GLY A 408 23.89 -26.53 -15.47
CA GLY A 408 23.46 -27.91 -15.33
C GLY A 408 22.08 -28.24 -15.90
N LEU A 409 21.50 -27.38 -16.74
CA LEU A 409 20.24 -27.66 -17.44
C LEU A 409 20.51 -28.45 -18.73
N ILE A 410 19.72 -29.50 -18.97
CA ILE A 410 19.77 -30.34 -20.16
C ILE A 410 18.64 -29.93 -21.11
N LEU A 411 19.02 -29.38 -22.27
CA LEU A 411 18.10 -28.91 -23.30
C LEU A 411 18.01 -29.92 -24.45
N ASP A 412 16.80 -30.08 -25.00
CA ASP A 412 16.54 -30.79 -26.25
C ASP A 412 16.33 -29.75 -27.37
N GLY A 413 17.44 -29.26 -27.93
CA GLY A 413 17.46 -28.19 -28.92
C GLY A 413 17.75 -26.78 -28.37
N PRO A 414 17.59 -25.72 -29.19
CA PRO A 414 17.83 -24.34 -28.77
C PRO A 414 16.80 -23.88 -27.71
N PRO A 415 17.19 -22.98 -26.78
CA PRO A 415 16.29 -22.50 -25.74
C PRO A 415 15.20 -21.60 -26.33
N THR A 416 13.98 -21.72 -25.80
CA THR A 416 12.86 -20.85 -26.17
C THR A 416 12.92 -19.57 -25.33
N MET A 417 13.10 -18.42 -25.98
CA MET A 417 13.26 -17.11 -25.33
C MET A 417 12.02 -16.21 -25.48
N ASP A 418 10.85 -16.76 -25.13
CA ASP A 418 9.52 -16.16 -25.27
C ASP A 418 9.04 -15.41 -24.01
N GLY A 419 9.91 -15.22 -23.02
CA GLY A 419 9.55 -14.63 -21.74
C GLY A 419 8.67 -15.51 -20.85
N LYS A 420 8.51 -16.81 -21.15
CA LYS A 420 7.78 -17.77 -20.31
C LYS A 420 8.72 -18.72 -19.58
N TRP A 421 8.22 -19.31 -18.50
CA TRP A 421 8.96 -20.31 -17.74
C TRP A 421 8.90 -21.67 -18.44
N HIS A 422 10.08 -22.23 -18.74
CA HIS A 422 10.25 -23.54 -19.33
C HIS A 422 10.86 -24.50 -18.31
N ARG A 423 10.33 -25.72 -18.22
CA ARG A 423 10.84 -26.79 -17.35
C ARG A 423 11.68 -27.78 -18.15
N VAL A 424 12.88 -28.07 -17.65
CA VAL A 424 13.83 -28.97 -18.30
C VAL A 424 14.48 -29.92 -17.29
N ALA A 425 15.06 -31.00 -17.80
CA ALA A 425 15.85 -31.90 -16.99
C ALA A 425 17.16 -31.22 -16.56
N VAL A 426 17.74 -31.68 -15.46
CA VAL A 426 19.12 -31.36 -15.04
C VAL A 426 19.90 -32.67 -14.89
N GLU A 427 21.22 -32.56 -14.80
CA GLU A 427 22.06 -33.74 -14.56
C GLU A 427 21.62 -34.51 -13.29
N GLY A 428 21.52 -35.83 -13.41
CA GLY A 428 21.04 -36.71 -12.33
C GLY A 428 19.51 -36.79 -12.18
N ASP A 429 18.71 -36.21 -13.08
CA ASP A 429 17.27 -36.44 -13.13
C ASP A 429 16.89 -37.86 -13.57
N ARG A 430 15.87 -38.43 -12.92
CA ARG A 430 15.25 -39.68 -13.39
C ARG A 430 14.52 -39.44 -14.70
N LYS A 431 14.31 -40.47 -15.52
CA LYS A 431 13.58 -40.37 -16.80
C LYS A 431 12.21 -39.69 -16.59
N GLY A 432 12.01 -38.53 -17.22
CA GLY A 432 10.77 -37.72 -17.12
C GLY A 432 10.76 -36.66 -16.01
N GLN A 433 11.73 -36.65 -15.11
CA GLN A 433 11.91 -35.60 -14.10
C GLN A 433 12.46 -34.32 -14.75
N LYS A 434 11.96 -33.17 -14.32
CA LYS A 434 12.36 -31.84 -14.83
C LYS A 434 12.71 -30.91 -13.68
N SER A 435 13.90 -31.06 -13.10
CA SER A 435 14.35 -30.30 -11.93
C SER A 435 15.12 -29.02 -12.27
N GLY A 436 15.02 -28.52 -13.51
CA GLY A 436 15.52 -27.22 -13.95
C GLY A 436 14.39 -26.33 -14.47
N SER A 437 14.55 -25.02 -14.34
CA SER A 437 13.70 -24.04 -15.03
C SER A 437 14.49 -22.87 -15.59
N TYR A 438 14.05 -22.38 -16.73
CA TYR A 438 14.59 -21.14 -17.30
C TYR A 438 13.50 -20.27 -17.91
N ARG A 439 13.84 -19.00 -18.15
CA ARG A 439 13.04 -18.06 -18.93
C ARG A 439 13.98 -17.08 -19.60
N GLY A 440 13.99 -17.04 -20.92
CA GLY A 440 14.77 -16.07 -21.71
C GLY A 440 13.86 -15.01 -22.33
N PHE A 441 14.42 -13.82 -22.58
CA PHE A 441 13.78 -12.69 -23.24
C PHE A 441 14.65 -12.27 -24.43
N LEU A 442 14.04 -12.09 -25.60
CA LEU A 442 14.70 -11.45 -26.76
C LEU A 442 14.31 -9.99 -26.93
N GLU A 443 13.19 -9.55 -26.34
CA GLU A 443 12.75 -8.15 -26.38
C GLU A 443 13.68 -7.27 -25.52
N GLY A 444 14.24 -6.21 -26.11
CA GLY A 444 15.15 -5.29 -25.43
C GLY A 444 16.58 -5.85 -25.32
N LEU A 445 17.19 -5.79 -24.14
CA LEU A 445 18.49 -6.43 -23.89
C LEU A 445 18.26 -7.92 -23.64
N PRO A 446 18.72 -8.82 -24.54
CA PRO A 446 18.47 -10.23 -24.35
C PRO A 446 19.01 -10.69 -23.01
N ALA A 447 18.15 -11.32 -22.22
CA ALA A 447 18.42 -11.65 -20.84
C ALA A 447 17.63 -12.89 -20.43
N GLY A 448 17.99 -13.49 -19.30
CA GLY A 448 17.33 -14.70 -18.85
C GLY A 448 17.51 -15.02 -17.38
N ASN A 449 16.61 -15.85 -16.87
CA ASN A 449 16.69 -16.45 -15.55
C ASN A 449 16.95 -17.94 -15.70
N ILE A 450 17.84 -18.48 -14.88
CA ILE A 450 18.24 -19.89 -14.86
C ILE A 450 18.13 -20.41 -13.43
N THR A 451 17.54 -21.58 -13.23
CA THR A 451 17.42 -22.18 -11.89
C THR A 451 17.56 -23.69 -11.97
N ASN A 452 18.49 -24.24 -11.19
CA ASN A 452 18.68 -25.66 -10.96
C ASN A 452 18.25 -26.00 -9.53
N TYR A 453 17.12 -26.69 -9.37
CA TYR A 453 16.56 -26.96 -8.04
C TYR A 453 17.30 -28.08 -7.28
N LYS A 454 18.22 -28.81 -7.94
CA LYS A 454 19.03 -29.87 -7.31
C LYS A 454 20.34 -29.37 -6.72
N SER A 455 20.96 -28.34 -7.31
CA SER A 455 22.21 -27.79 -6.78
C SER A 455 22.00 -26.98 -5.49
N GLY A 456 20.77 -26.52 -5.23
CA GLY A 456 20.45 -25.67 -4.08
C GLY A 456 21.05 -24.26 -4.18
N GLN A 457 21.57 -23.88 -5.35
CA GLN A 457 22.11 -22.54 -5.62
C GLN A 457 21.00 -21.55 -5.95
N ASP A 458 21.28 -20.27 -5.74
CA ASP A 458 20.35 -19.19 -6.08
C ASP A 458 20.12 -19.09 -7.60
N PRO A 459 18.95 -18.59 -8.05
CA PRO A 459 18.68 -18.35 -9.45
C PRO A 459 19.71 -17.43 -10.11
N VAL A 460 20.29 -17.87 -11.23
CA VAL A 460 21.26 -17.09 -12.00
C VAL A 460 20.54 -16.17 -12.99
N LYS A 461 21.01 -14.92 -13.07
CA LYS A 461 20.58 -13.94 -14.07
C LYS A 461 21.64 -13.87 -15.17
N TRP A 462 21.21 -14.05 -16.41
CA TRP A 462 22.05 -13.96 -17.60
C TRP A 462 21.64 -12.75 -18.45
N VAL A 463 22.60 -12.14 -19.13
CA VAL A 463 22.43 -11.00 -20.05
C VAL A 463 23.39 -11.21 -21.21
N ALA A 464 22.93 -11.03 -22.46
CA ALA A 464 23.74 -11.24 -23.65
C ALA A 464 24.93 -10.27 -23.74
N THR A 465 26.04 -10.78 -24.26
CA THR A 465 27.25 -9.99 -24.49
C THR A 465 27.22 -9.31 -25.87
N GLY A 466 27.66 -8.06 -25.94
CA GLY A 466 27.94 -7.36 -27.21
C GLY A 466 26.76 -6.66 -27.90
N THR A 467 25.53 -6.69 -27.36
CA THR A 467 24.41 -5.93 -27.94
C THR A 467 24.50 -4.44 -27.58
N LYS A 468 24.87 -3.59 -28.55
CA LYS A 468 24.73 -2.13 -28.42
C LYS A 468 23.26 -1.77 -28.64
N ILE A 469 22.57 -1.40 -27.58
CA ILE A 469 21.20 -0.88 -27.63
C ILE A 469 21.27 0.63 -27.53
N ASP A 470 20.49 1.34 -28.34
CA ASP A 470 20.31 2.78 -28.20
C ASP A 470 19.87 3.08 -26.76
N PRO A 471 20.56 3.97 -26.01
CA PRO A 471 20.13 4.38 -24.68
C PRO A 471 18.65 4.76 -24.57
N LYS A 472 18.06 5.29 -25.64
CA LYS A 472 16.63 5.65 -25.71
C LYS A 472 15.73 4.41 -25.77
N GLU A 473 16.09 3.39 -26.54
CA GLU A 473 15.37 2.11 -26.63
C GLU A 473 15.47 1.32 -25.31
N LEU A 474 16.63 1.37 -24.65
CA LEU A 474 16.82 0.74 -23.33
C LEU A 474 15.99 1.42 -22.24
N GLU A 475 15.86 2.74 -22.27
CA GLU A 475 15.02 3.51 -21.34
C GLU A 475 13.54 3.22 -21.58
N GLN A 476 13.11 3.17 -22.84
CA GLN A 476 11.75 2.80 -23.22
C GLN A 476 11.42 1.35 -22.81
N ALA A 477 12.28 0.38 -23.10
CA ALA A 477 12.08 -1.02 -22.71
C ALA A 477 12.05 -1.20 -21.18
N ARG A 478 12.86 -0.43 -20.42
CA ARG A 478 12.81 -0.39 -18.95
C ARG A 478 11.52 0.21 -18.43
N ALA A 479 11.03 1.29 -19.05
CA ALA A 479 9.77 1.91 -18.70
C ALA A 479 8.59 0.96 -18.98
N GLU A 480 8.58 0.28 -20.12
CA GLU A 480 7.57 -0.72 -20.48
C GLU A 480 7.65 -1.97 -19.58
N ALA A 481 8.84 -2.44 -19.22
CA ALA A 481 9.01 -3.54 -18.28
C ALA A 481 8.55 -3.15 -16.86
N ALA A 482 8.84 -1.92 -16.42
CA ALA A 482 8.37 -1.38 -15.15
C ALA A 482 6.83 -1.25 -15.14
N ALA A 483 6.24 -0.76 -16.24
CA ALA A 483 4.79 -0.67 -16.40
C ALA A 483 4.13 -2.06 -16.43
N ARG A 484 4.69 -3.04 -17.17
CA ARG A 484 4.22 -4.44 -17.17
C ARG A 484 4.30 -5.05 -15.76
N LYS A 485 5.40 -4.82 -15.04
CA LYS A 485 5.57 -5.29 -13.67
C LYS A 485 4.56 -4.64 -12.71
N ALA A 486 4.34 -3.34 -12.81
CA ALA A 486 3.37 -2.62 -11.99
C ALA A 486 1.93 -3.09 -12.26
N ALA A 487 1.58 -3.33 -13.53
CA ALA A 487 0.27 -3.89 -13.91
C ALA A 487 0.08 -5.30 -13.33
N GLN A 488 1.09 -6.17 -13.46
CA GLN A 488 1.05 -7.52 -12.87
C GLN A 488 0.93 -7.50 -11.34
N GLU A 489 1.66 -6.59 -10.68
CA GLU A 489 1.58 -6.44 -9.22
C GLU A 489 0.21 -5.93 -8.77
N GLN A 490 -0.39 -5.01 -9.52
CA GLN A 490 -1.74 -4.53 -9.26
C GLN A 490 -2.79 -5.64 -9.43
N GLU A 491 -2.70 -6.42 -10.51
CA GLU A 491 -3.59 -7.56 -10.76
C GLU A 491 -3.45 -8.61 -9.66
N LEU A 492 -2.22 -8.94 -9.27
CA LEU A 492 -1.95 -9.85 -8.16
C LEU A 492 -2.51 -9.33 -6.83
N ARG A 493 -2.38 -8.03 -6.57
CA ARG A 493 -2.92 -7.40 -5.35
C ARG A 493 -4.44 -7.41 -5.33
N ALA A 494 -5.09 -7.16 -6.48
CA ALA A 494 -6.53 -7.26 -6.61
C ALA A 494 -7.03 -8.70 -6.39
N GLN A 495 -6.32 -9.68 -6.97
CA GLN A 495 -6.58 -11.10 -6.76
C GLN A 495 -6.46 -11.48 -5.27
N TYR A 496 -5.36 -11.09 -4.61
CA TYR A 496 -5.17 -11.35 -3.18
C TYR A 496 -6.25 -10.68 -2.32
N ARG A 497 -6.67 -9.46 -2.65
CA ARG A 497 -7.77 -8.78 -1.95
C ARG A 497 -9.10 -9.51 -2.11
N ALA A 498 -9.39 -10.02 -3.30
CA ALA A 498 -10.59 -10.80 -3.57
C ALA A 498 -10.60 -12.11 -2.77
N VAL A 499 -9.48 -12.84 -2.77
CA VAL A 499 -9.32 -14.07 -1.98
C VAL A 499 -9.35 -13.79 -0.48
N ALA A 500 -8.73 -12.71 0.00
CA ALA A 500 -8.79 -12.30 1.41
C ALA A 500 -10.22 -12.05 1.89
N LYS A 501 -11.03 -11.34 1.09
CA LYS A 501 -12.44 -11.11 1.39
C LYS A 501 -13.22 -12.44 1.48
N ARG A 502 -12.96 -13.36 0.55
CA ARG A 502 -13.57 -14.70 0.55
C ARG A 502 -13.11 -15.53 1.74
N ALA A 503 -11.81 -15.53 2.04
CA ALA A 503 -11.21 -16.23 3.18
C ALA A 503 -11.83 -15.75 4.50
N TYR A 504 -11.86 -14.44 4.73
CA TYR A 504 -12.51 -13.87 5.91
C TYR A 504 -13.99 -14.29 6.00
N GLY A 505 -14.73 -14.24 4.89
CA GLY A 505 -16.13 -14.67 4.85
C GLY A 505 -16.32 -16.17 5.14
N ILE A 506 -15.50 -17.05 4.57
CA ILE A 506 -15.53 -18.49 4.83
C ILE A 506 -15.27 -18.75 6.31
N PHE A 507 -14.21 -18.15 6.86
CA PHE A 507 -13.83 -18.37 8.25
C PHE A 507 -14.89 -17.85 9.21
N GLN A 508 -15.36 -16.60 9.07
CA GLN A 508 -16.31 -16.00 10.00
C GLN A 508 -17.66 -16.73 10.08
N ASN A 509 -18.09 -17.36 8.98
CA ASN A 509 -19.36 -18.09 8.91
C ASN A 509 -19.22 -19.59 9.18
N ALA A 510 -18.01 -20.12 9.36
CA ALA A 510 -17.78 -21.51 9.69
C ALA A 510 -18.01 -21.76 11.19
N GLU A 511 -18.40 -22.98 11.56
CA GLU A 511 -18.60 -23.36 12.96
C GLU A 511 -17.24 -23.63 13.64
N PRO A 512 -17.13 -23.46 14.97
CA PRO A 512 -15.95 -23.92 15.71
C PRO A 512 -15.64 -25.40 15.46
N ALA A 513 -14.36 -25.73 15.30
CA ALA A 513 -13.97 -27.12 15.05
C ALA A 513 -14.22 -27.99 16.29
N PRO A 514 -14.84 -29.18 16.14
CA PRO A 514 -15.12 -30.05 17.26
C PRO A 514 -13.85 -30.77 17.73
N ALA A 515 -13.72 -30.96 19.05
CA ALA A 515 -12.54 -31.59 19.66
C ALA A 515 -12.33 -33.06 19.22
N ASN A 516 -13.38 -33.73 18.74
CA ASN A 516 -13.33 -35.12 18.27
C ASN A 516 -13.02 -35.24 16.76
N HIS A 517 -12.56 -34.18 16.10
CA HIS A 517 -12.14 -34.26 14.69
C HIS A 517 -10.96 -35.23 14.52
N ALA A 518 -11.02 -36.11 13.51
CA ALA A 518 -10.07 -37.21 13.32
C ALA A 518 -8.60 -36.76 13.26
N TYR A 519 -8.30 -35.68 12.52
CA TYR A 519 -6.95 -35.11 12.46
C TYR A 519 -6.43 -34.67 13.84
N LEU A 520 -7.27 -34.01 14.64
CA LEU A 520 -6.90 -33.48 15.96
C LEU A 520 -6.67 -34.61 16.96
N GLN A 521 -7.53 -35.63 16.94
CA GLN A 521 -7.37 -36.84 17.76
C GLN A 521 -6.09 -37.59 17.40
N ASN A 522 -5.85 -37.80 16.10
CA ASN A 522 -4.64 -38.47 15.63
C ASN A 522 -3.39 -37.70 16.04
N LYS A 523 -3.42 -36.36 15.95
CA LYS A 523 -2.32 -35.47 16.32
C LYS A 523 -2.23 -35.15 17.82
N GLN A 524 -3.19 -35.61 18.63
CA GLN A 524 -3.29 -35.38 20.09
C GLN A 524 -3.20 -33.89 20.48
N VAL A 525 -3.83 -33.02 19.69
CA VAL A 525 -3.85 -31.57 19.92
C VAL A 525 -5.28 -31.02 19.89
N PRO A 526 -5.60 -29.98 20.66
CA PRO A 526 -6.92 -29.36 20.63
C PRO A 526 -7.13 -28.52 19.36
N ALA A 527 -8.39 -28.19 19.12
CA ALA A 527 -8.83 -27.38 17.99
C ALA A 527 -8.41 -25.91 18.10
N GLY A 528 -8.21 -25.36 19.31
CA GLY A 528 -7.94 -23.94 19.47
C GLY A 528 -9.07 -23.08 18.89
N ASP A 529 -8.71 -22.11 18.04
CA ASP A 529 -9.62 -21.25 17.29
C ASP A 529 -9.89 -21.75 15.85
N LEU A 530 -9.44 -22.97 15.51
CA LEU A 530 -9.78 -23.59 14.23
C LEU A 530 -11.29 -23.73 14.07
N ARG A 531 -11.74 -23.64 12.82
CA ARG A 531 -13.13 -23.84 12.44
C ARG A 531 -13.30 -25.06 11.56
N ILE A 532 -14.52 -25.48 11.27
CA ILE A 532 -14.83 -26.62 10.42
C ILE A 532 -15.77 -26.20 9.28
N ASP A 533 -15.49 -26.67 8.06
CA ASP A 533 -16.39 -26.50 6.93
C ASP A 533 -17.50 -27.57 6.90
N GLN A 534 -18.45 -27.39 5.99
CA GLN A 534 -19.58 -28.32 5.82
C GLN A 534 -19.15 -29.72 5.31
N SER A 535 -17.94 -29.84 4.77
CA SER A 535 -17.36 -31.10 4.30
C SER A 535 -16.53 -31.80 5.38
N GLY A 536 -16.49 -31.25 6.60
CA GLY A 536 -15.77 -31.82 7.72
C GLY A 536 -14.27 -31.55 7.71
N ASN A 537 -13.79 -30.56 6.95
CA ASN A 537 -12.38 -30.18 6.96
C ASN A 537 -12.14 -29.03 7.95
N LEU A 538 -11.00 -29.04 8.62
CA LEU A 538 -10.60 -27.93 9.49
C LEU A 538 -10.17 -26.75 8.64
N LEU A 539 -10.44 -25.55 9.14
CA LEU A 539 -10.09 -24.28 8.56
C LEU A 539 -9.20 -23.52 9.54
N MET A 540 -7.95 -23.29 9.16
CA MET A 540 -7.00 -22.45 9.89
C MET A 540 -6.90 -21.07 9.24
N PRO A 541 -7.16 -19.98 9.97
CA PRO A 541 -7.07 -18.64 9.41
C PRO A 541 -5.60 -18.24 9.23
N MET A 542 -5.25 -17.75 8.05
CA MET A 542 -3.91 -17.23 7.75
C MET A 542 -3.96 -15.70 7.72
N ALA A 543 -3.34 -15.07 8.71
CA ALA A 543 -3.36 -13.63 8.91
C ALA A 543 -2.01 -12.98 8.59
N ASN A 544 -2.03 -11.70 8.21
CA ASN A 544 -0.82 -10.90 8.10
C ASN A 544 -0.31 -10.44 9.48
N ASP A 545 0.81 -9.72 9.51
CA ASP A 545 1.42 -9.11 10.70
C ASP A 545 0.49 -8.15 11.46
N LYS A 546 -0.59 -7.67 10.83
CA LYS A 546 -1.62 -6.82 11.43
C LYS A 546 -2.83 -7.58 11.95
N GLY A 547 -2.85 -8.91 11.83
CA GLY A 547 -3.96 -9.77 12.27
C GLY A 547 -5.14 -9.86 11.30
N PHE A 548 -5.00 -9.37 10.07
CA PHE A 548 -6.06 -9.51 9.06
C PHE A 548 -5.94 -10.86 8.34
N VAL A 549 -7.01 -11.65 8.37
CA VAL A 549 -7.11 -12.91 7.62
C VAL A 549 -7.10 -12.62 6.12
N GLU A 550 -6.07 -13.10 5.42
CA GLU A 550 -5.91 -12.93 3.97
C GLU A 550 -6.02 -14.26 3.20
N ASN A 551 -5.97 -15.39 3.90
CA ASN A 551 -6.15 -16.72 3.31
C ASN A 551 -6.60 -17.73 4.39
N ILE A 552 -6.93 -18.96 4.00
CA ILE A 552 -7.21 -20.10 4.88
C ILE A 552 -6.36 -21.29 4.43
N GLN A 553 -5.82 -22.04 5.40
CA GLN A 553 -5.36 -23.40 5.17
C GLN A 553 -6.47 -24.37 5.59
N THR A 554 -6.88 -25.23 4.66
CA THR A 554 -7.81 -26.33 4.91
C THR A 554 -7.03 -27.58 5.28
N ILE A 555 -7.41 -28.27 6.35
CA ILE A 555 -6.79 -29.53 6.81
C ILE A 555 -7.87 -30.61 6.79
N HIS A 556 -7.69 -31.59 5.91
CA HIS A 556 -8.60 -32.72 5.77
C HIS A 556 -8.47 -33.71 6.95
N PRO A 557 -9.46 -34.59 7.17
CA PRO A 557 -9.38 -35.61 8.22
C PRO A 557 -8.15 -36.53 8.14
N ASP A 558 -7.64 -36.79 6.93
CA ASP A 558 -6.43 -37.59 6.68
C ASP A 558 -5.11 -36.81 6.91
N GLY A 559 -5.20 -35.51 7.17
CA GLY A 559 -4.07 -34.61 7.35
C GLY A 559 -3.56 -33.94 6.06
N THR A 560 -4.20 -34.17 4.91
CA THR A 560 -3.92 -33.45 3.68
C THR A 560 -4.20 -31.95 3.88
N LYS A 561 -3.27 -31.08 3.50
CA LYS A 561 -3.37 -29.63 3.68
C LYS A 561 -3.49 -28.92 2.34
N MET A 562 -4.44 -28.01 2.23
CA MET A 562 -4.65 -27.17 1.04
C MET A 562 -4.78 -25.71 1.44
N TYR A 563 -4.60 -24.81 0.47
CA TYR A 563 -4.82 -23.37 0.65
C TYR A 563 -5.97 -22.92 -0.26
N LEU A 564 -6.64 -21.80 0.05
CA LEU A 564 -7.48 -21.19 -0.98
C LEU A 564 -6.59 -20.79 -2.15
N LYS A 565 -6.94 -21.36 -3.30
CA LYS A 565 -6.27 -21.11 -4.57
C LYS A 565 -6.21 -19.61 -4.84
N ASP A 566 -5.12 -19.18 -5.48
CA ASP A 566 -4.91 -17.80 -5.92
C ASP A 566 -4.77 -16.78 -4.76
N GLY A 567 -4.81 -17.22 -3.51
CA GLY A 567 -4.57 -16.40 -2.33
C GLY A 567 -3.09 -16.21 -2.00
N LYS A 568 -2.80 -15.16 -1.24
CA LYS A 568 -1.46 -14.90 -0.72
C LYS A 568 -1.07 -15.98 0.30
N LYS A 569 0.19 -16.39 0.32
CA LYS A 569 0.76 -17.31 1.33
C LYS A 569 1.95 -16.69 2.05
N ARG A 570 2.88 -16.12 1.28
CA ARG A 570 4.12 -15.54 1.81
C ARG A 570 3.84 -14.44 2.82
N GLY A 571 4.45 -14.55 4.01
CA GLY A 571 4.32 -13.61 5.13
C GLY A 571 3.02 -13.75 5.91
N LEU A 572 2.11 -14.67 5.55
CA LEU A 572 0.96 -14.98 6.38
C LEU A 572 1.31 -16.02 7.43
N MET A 573 0.60 -15.96 8.56
CA MET A 573 0.84 -16.79 9.73
C MET A 573 -0.46 -17.08 10.47
N HIS A 574 -0.44 -18.08 11.34
CA HIS A 574 -1.49 -18.32 12.31
C HIS A 574 -0.90 -18.21 13.73
N VAL A 575 -1.56 -17.49 14.64
CA VAL A 575 -1.01 -17.19 15.97
C VAL A 575 -1.82 -17.92 17.03
N ILE A 576 -1.14 -18.76 17.79
CA ILE A 576 -1.67 -19.41 18.99
C ILE A 576 -1.21 -18.56 20.17
N GLU A 577 -2.14 -17.79 20.74
CA GLU A 577 -1.84 -16.83 21.81
C GLU A 577 -1.46 -17.54 23.11
N GLY A 578 -0.39 -17.06 23.75
CA GLY A 578 0.12 -17.58 25.02
C GLY A 578 0.72 -16.45 25.86
N ASP A 579 1.80 -16.71 26.59
CA ASP A 579 2.47 -15.66 27.37
C ASP A 579 2.99 -14.52 26.48
N SER A 580 2.30 -13.39 26.58
CA SER A 580 2.62 -12.13 25.89
C SER A 580 3.99 -11.52 26.26
N LYS A 581 4.59 -11.92 27.38
CA LYS A 581 5.89 -11.40 27.86
C LYS A 581 7.05 -12.32 27.53
N GLY A 582 6.78 -13.59 27.26
CA GLY A 582 7.79 -14.59 26.89
C GLY A 582 8.23 -14.50 25.42
N PRO A 583 9.27 -15.28 25.04
CA PRO A 583 9.69 -15.40 23.65
C PRO A 583 8.57 -15.96 22.77
N MET A 584 8.60 -15.62 21.48
CA MET A 584 7.66 -16.18 20.49
C MET A 584 8.33 -17.33 19.74
N ILE A 585 7.67 -18.48 19.68
CA ILE A 585 8.15 -19.63 18.92
C ILE A 585 7.50 -19.61 17.52
N VAL A 586 8.28 -19.75 16.46
CA VAL A 586 7.81 -19.85 15.07
C VAL A 586 8.04 -21.27 14.56
N THR A 587 7.05 -21.89 13.94
CA THR A 587 7.11 -23.28 13.44
C THR A 587 6.33 -23.44 12.14
N GLU A 588 6.44 -24.56 11.44
CA GLU A 588 5.77 -24.78 10.15
C GLU A 588 4.30 -25.20 10.33
N GLY A 589 4.04 -26.24 11.11
CA GLY A 589 2.74 -26.92 11.17
C GLY A 589 1.89 -26.53 12.38
N TYR A 590 0.56 -26.55 12.20
CA TYR A 590 -0.40 -26.34 13.30
C TYR A 590 -0.22 -27.34 14.45
N SER A 591 -0.13 -28.64 14.16
CA SER A 591 0.03 -29.67 15.21
C SER A 591 1.33 -29.52 16.01
N THR A 592 2.42 -29.18 15.33
CA THR A 592 3.71 -28.88 15.93
C THR A 592 3.59 -27.63 16.81
N GLY A 593 2.96 -26.58 16.29
CA GLY A 593 2.72 -25.34 17.01
C GLY A 593 1.87 -25.52 18.26
N GLN A 594 0.79 -26.30 18.18
CA GLN A 594 -0.05 -26.55 19.34
C GLN A 594 0.66 -27.39 20.41
N SER A 595 1.47 -28.36 19.99
CA SER A 595 2.27 -29.17 20.92
C SER A 595 3.30 -28.32 21.66
N LEU A 596 3.98 -27.41 20.95
CA LEU A 596 4.92 -26.45 21.53
C LEU A 596 4.23 -25.46 22.47
N HIS A 597 3.04 -24.98 22.11
CA HIS A 597 2.24 -24.11 22.96
C HIS A 597 1.81 -24.82 24.25
N MET A 598 1.29 -26.04 24.15
CA MET A 598 0.92 -26.85 25.33
C MET A 598 2.12 -27.15 26.23
N ALA A 599 3.29 -27.40 25.64
CA ALA A 599 4.51 -27.72 26.38
C ALA A 599 5.11 -26.49 27.10
N SER A 600 5.05 -25.31 26.47
CA SER A 600 5.76 -24.11 26.95
C SER A 600 4.88 -23.03 27.58
N GLY A 601 3.59 -22.97 27.21
CA GLY A 601 2.68 -21.85 27.52
C GLY A 601 2.97 -20.56 26.74
N LEU A 602 3.96 -20.55 25.83
CA LEU A 602 4.38 -19.37 25.07
C LEU A 602 3.48 -19.10 23.86
N THR A 603 3.50 -17.87 23.35
CA THR A 603 2.91 -17.56 22.04
C THR A 603 3.64 -18.35 20.95
N VAL A 604 2.88 -19.07 20.13
CA VAL A 604 3.42 -19.83 19.00
C VAL A 604 2.82 -19.34 17.68
N VAL A 605 3.67 -19.13 16.69
CA VAL A 605 3.31 -18.65 15.36
C VAL A 605 3.57 -19.73 14.32
N VAL A 606 2.53 -20.14 13.64
CA VAL A 606 2.55 -21.15 12.59
C VAL A 606 2.77 -20.46 11.24
N ALA A 607 3.93 -20.69 10.64
CA ALA A 607 4.40 -20.14 9.38
C ALA A 607 4.04 -21.01 8.16
N LEU A 608 3.33 -22.12 8.34
CA LEU A 608 2.75 -22.98 7.29
C LEU A 608 3.75 -23.93 6.61
N ASP A 609 4.93 -23.44 6.23
CA ASP A 609 6.01 -24.23 5.62
C ASP A 609 7.40 -23.58 5.77
N SER A 610 8.45 -24.38 5.57
CA SER A 610 9.86 -23.99 5.65
C SER A 610 10.23 -22.76 4.82
N GLY A 611 9.61 -22.58 3.65
CA GLY A 611 9.86 -21.42 2.78
C GLY A 611 9.29 -20.12 3.31
N ASN A 612 8.38 -20.19 4.29
CA ASN A 612 7.69 -19.06 4.87
C ASN A 612 8.13 -18.73 6.31
N LEU A 613 8.99 -19.57 6.93
CA LEU A 613 9.62 -19.30 8.23
C LEU A 613 10.34 -17.94 8.26
N ALA A 614 11.23 -17.69 7.30
CA ALA A 614 12.02 -16.46 7.25
C ALA A 614 11.18 -15.18 7.04
N PRO A 615 10.25 -15.11 6.05
CA PRO A 615 9.35 -13.98 5.91
C PRO A 615 8.51 -13.67 7.16
N VAL A 616 8.02 -14.71 7.86
CA VAL A 616 7.23 -14.55 9.08
C VAL A 616 8.10 -14.08 10.24
N ALA A 617 9.28 -14.68 10.43
CA ALA A 617 10.23 -14.28 11.46
C ALA A 617 10.67 -12.81 11.32
N GLU A 618 10.99 -12.38 10.09
CA GLU A 618 11.36 -10.98 9.80
C GLU A 618 10.21 -10.02 10.13
N ALA A 619 8.98 -10.35 9.72
CA ALA A 619 7.80 -9.53 10.02
C ALA A 619 7.55 -9.42 11.54
N LEU A 620 7.69 -10.52 12.29
CA LEU A 620 7.55 -10.54 13.73
C LEU A 620 8.67 -9.77 14.44
N HIS A 621 9.92 -9.92 14.00
CA HIS A 621 11.07 -9.22 14.57
C HIS A 621 10.92 -7.70 14.41
N LYS A 622 10.48 -7.26 13.23
CA LYS A 622 10.19 -5.85 12.96
C LYS A 622 9.06 -5.31 13.85
N LYS A 623 8.01 -6.11 14.07
CA LYS A 623 6.84 -5.71 14.88
C LYS A 623 7.11 -5.76 16.38
N HIS A 624 7.98 -6.68 16.82
CA HIS A 624 8.29 -6.93 18.22
C HIS A 624 9.81 -7.02 18.43
N PRO A 625 10.56 -5.92 18.25
CA PRO A 625 12.03 -5.93 18.31
C PRO A 625 12.56 -6.37 19.68
N ASP A 626 11.82 -6.09 20.75
CA ASP A 626 12.21 -6.42 22.12
C ASP A 626 11.81 -7.84 22.56
N ARG A 627 11.05 -8.58 21.74
CA ARG A 627 10.67 -9.96 22.04
C ARG A 627 11.61 -10.93 21.34
N ALA A 628 12.26 -11.79 22.12
CA ALA A 628 13.09 -12.84 21.57
C ALA A 628 12.28 -13.78 20.67
N LEU A 629 12.85 -14.11 19.51
CA LEU A 629 12.29 -15.08 18.58
C LEU A 629 13.02 -16.41 18.69
N VAL A 630 12.24 -17.48 18.53
CA VAL A 630 12.74 -18.86 18.52
C VAL A 630 12.12 -19.57 17.33
N ILE A 631 12.91 -20.29 16.53
CA ILE A 631 12.41 -21.06 15.38
C ILE A 631 12.47 -22.55 15.73
N ALA A 632 11.31 -23.20 15.81
CA ALA A 632 11.20 -24.64 15.96
C ALA A 632 11.17 -25.29 14.57
N ALA A 633 12.30 -25.90 14.18
CA ALA A 633 12.48 -26.50 12.87
C ALA A 633 12.04 -27.96 12.85
N ASP A 634 11.46 -28.41 11.74
CA ASP A 634 11.25 -29.82 11.47
C ASP A 634 12.58 -30.45 10.99
N ASP A 635 12.89 -31.67 11.45
CA ASP A 635 14.08 -32.43 11.05
C ASP A 635 13.73 -33.41 9.90
N ASP A 636 13.77 -32.90 8.68
CA ASP A 636 13.56 -33.65 7.42
C ASP A 636 14.75 -34.60 7.08
N HIS A 637 15.24 -35.38 8.05
CA HIS A 637 16.48 -36.17 7.94
C HIS A 637 16.49 -37.20 6.79
N ALA A 638 15.32 -37.69 6.36
CA ALA A 638 15.19 -38.64 5.27
C ALA A 638 15.31 -38.00 3.86
N LYS A 639 15.27 -36.66 3.76
CA LYS A 639 15.36 -35.93 2.48
C LYS A 639 16.81 -35.53 2.20
N GLN A 640 17.19 -35.50 0.93
CA GLN A 640 18.52 -35.03 0.49
C GLN A 640 18.81 -33.58 0.93
N VAL A 641 17.76 -32.76 1.02
CA VAL A 641 17.84 -31.40 1.55
C VAL A 641 16.85 -31.29 2.70
N ASN A 642 17.37 -31.02 3.90
CA ASN A 642 16.56 -30.75 5.07
C ASN A 642 15.99 -29.32 4.98
N ALA A 643 14.81 -29.22 4.37
CA ALA A 643 14.20 -27.92 4.06
C ALA A 643 13.80 -27.16 5.33
N GLY A 644 13.29 -27.86 6.34
CA GLY A 644 12.92 -27.28 7.64
C GLY A 644 14.10 -26.62 8.34
N ILE A 645 15.21 -27.35 8.46
CA ILE A 645 16.45 -26.80 9.06
C ILE A 645 17.00 -25.61 8.26
N LYS A 646 17.09 -25.72 6.93
CA LYS A 646 17.55 -24.59 6.09
C LYS A 646 16.64 -23.36 6.19
N GLY A 647 15.32 -23.57 6.30
CA GLY A 647 14.35 -22.51 6.52
C GLY A 647 14.56 -21.79 7.85
N ALA A 648 14.82 -22.57 8.91
CA ALA A 648 15.11 -22.05 10.23
C ALA A 648 16.46 -21.32 10.31
N GLU A 649 17.50 -21.82 9.66
CA GLU A 649 18.81 -21.16 9.55
C GLU A 649 18.67 -19.79 8.87
N ARG A 650 17.96 -19.73 7.73
CA ARG A 650 17.70 -18.45 7.05
C ARG A 650 16.90 -17.48 7.94
N ALA A 651 15.92 -17.96 8.69
CA ALA A 651 15.16 -17.12 9.62
C ALA A 651 16.04 -16.60 10.77
N SER A 652 16.93 -17.45 11.31
CA SER A 652 17.89 -17.11 12.35
C SER A 652 18.89 -16.06 11.87
N GLU A 653 19.47 -16.22 10.67
CA GLU A 653 20.41 -15.27 10.06
C GLU A 653 19.81 -13.86 9.94
N LEU A 654 18.53 -13.74 9.58
CA LEU A 654 17.85 -12.46 9.42
C LEU A 654 17.43 -11.78 10.73
N THR A 655 17.26 -12.54 11.81
CA THR A 655 16.58 -12.05 13.03
C THR A 655 17.34 -12.27 14.33
N GLY A 656 18.43 -13.05 14.31
CA GLY A 656 19.12 -13.54 15.49
C GLY A 656 18.34 -14.57 16.31
N ALA A 657 17.27 -15.15 15.76
CA ALA A 657 16.43 -16.11 16.48
C ALA A 657 17.19 -17.40 16.85
N LYS A 658 16.92 -17.94 18.06
CA LYS A 658 17.43 -19.26 18.47
C LYS A 658 16.71 -20.36 17.70
N ILE A 659 17.40 -21.41 17.29
CA ILE A 659 16.77 -22.56 16.62
C ILE A 659 16.57 -23.69 17.64
N LEU A 660 15.36 -24.24 17.69
CA LEU A 660 15.07 -25.49 18.38
C LEU A 660 14.99 -26.62 17.36
N ARG A 661 15.50 -27.79 17.76
CA ARG A 661 15.46 -29.01 16.94
C ARG A 661 14.81 -30.14 17.73
N PRO A 662 13.99 -31.00 17.10
CA PRO A 662 13.48 -32.18 17.76
C PRO A 662 14.65 -33.13 18.05
N ASP A 663 14.77 -33.56 19.31
CA ASP A 663 15.81 -34.50 19.75
C ASP A 663 15.36 -35.94 19.51
N LEU A 664 15.42 -36.36 18.25
CA LEU A 664 15.00 -37.68 17.78
C LEU A 664 16.16 -38.69 17.83
N SER A 665 15.92 -39.87 18.36
CA SER A 665 16.86 -40.99 18.33
C SER A 665 16.95 -41.61 16.93
N ASP A 666 18.00 -42.36 16.65
CA ASP A 666 18.16 -43.05 15.36
C ASP A 666 16.98 -44.00 15.06
N ASP A 667 16.44 -44.67 16.08
CA ASP A 667 15.28 -45.56 15.95
C ASP A 667 14.00 -44.78 15.57
N GLU A 668 13.81 -43.59 16.15
CA GLU A 668 12.65 -42.75 15.82
C GLU A 668 12.78 -42.12 14.43
N LYS A 669 14.00 -41.75 14.04
CA LYS A 669 14.29 -41.33 12.66
C LYS A 669 13.99 -42.47 11.69
N ALA A 670 14.36 -43.70 12.03
CA ALA A 670 14.03 -44.88 11.22
C ALA A 670 12.51 -45.14 11.11
N LYS A 671 11.73 -44.79 12.15
CA LYS A 671 10.25 -44.80 12.11
C LYS A 671 9.65 -43.63 11.31
N GLY A 672 10.46 -42.69 10.85
CA GLY A 672 10.04 -41.55 10.04
C GLY A 672 9.54 -40.35 10.84
N LEU A 673 9.84 -40.26 12.14
CA LEU A 673 9.51 -39.08 12.94
C LEU A 673 10.38 -37.90 12.50
N THR A 674 9.80 -36.70 12.50
CA THR A 674 10.46 -35.49 11.96
C THR A 674 10.24 -34.23 12.80
N ASP A 675 9.15 -34.13 13.55
CA ASP A 675 8.76 -32.88 14.20
C ASP A 675 8.50 -33.00 15.73
N PHE A 676 8.23 -31.87 16.40
CA PHE A 676 7.94 -31.86 17.84
C PHE A 676 6.58 -32.49 18.20
N ASN A 677 5.61 -32.54 17.27
CA ASN A 677 4.34 -33.23 17.51
C ASN A 677 4.53 -34.75 17.48
N ASP A 678 5.47 -35.26 16.68
CA ASP A 678 5.84 -36.67 16.71
C ASP A 678 6.42 -37.07 18.08
N ILE A 679 7.29 -36.24 18.66
CA ILE A 679 7.78 -36.43 20.04
C ILE A 679 6.63 -36.40 21.05
N HIS A 680 5.70 -35.45 20.91
CA HIS A 680 4.51 -35.39 21.76
C HIS A 680 3.70 -36.69 21.70
N ARG A 681 3.47 -37.25 20.51
CA ARG A 681 2.66 -38.46 20.32
C ARG A 681 3.37 -39.72 20.80
N GLU A 682 4.67 -39.85 20.54
CA GLU A 682 5.44 -41.08 20.85
C GLU A 682 5.90 -41.10 22.32
N ARG A 683 6.32 -39.96 22.86
CA ARG A 683 6.91 -39.86 24.22
C ARG A 683 5.99 -39.17 25.25
N GLY A 684 4.89 -38.56 24.82
CA GLY A 684 3.96 -37.82 25.66
C GLY A 684 4.33 -36.35 25.88
N LEU A 685 3.34 -35.55 26.32
CA LEU A 685 3.47 -34.10 26.50
C LEU A 685 4.53 -33.71 27.53
N GLU A 686 4.66 -34.45 28.62
CA GLU A 686 5.65 -34.17 29.68
C GLU A 686 7.10 -34.35 29.18
N ALA A 687 7.34 -35.31 28.27
CA ALA A 687 8.65 -35.47 27.64
C ALA A 687 8.97 -34.27 26.74
N LEU A 688 8.01 -33.84 25.91
CA LEU A 688 8.16 -32.64 25.09
C LEU A 688 8.40 -31.38 25.94
N LYS A 689 7.67 -31.23 27.05
CA LYS A 689 7.83 -30.10 27.98
C LYS A 689 9.23 -30.01 28.55
N ARG A 690 9.83 -31.13 28.98
CA ARG A 690 11.22 -31.16 29.44
C ARG A 690 12.18 -30.72 28.34
N LEU A 691 12.05 -31.30 27.14
CA LEU A 691 12.88 -30.96 25.97
C LEU A 691 12.82 -29.47 25.64
N VAL A 692 11.62 -28.91 25.53
CA VAL A 692 11.43 -27.50 25.17
C VAL A 692 11.96 -26.57 26.27
N THR A 693 11.73 -26.91 27.54
CA THR A 693 12.20 -26.10 28.68
C THR A 693 13.73 -26.08 28.76
N GLU A 694 14.38 -27.23 28.53
CA GLU A 694 15.84 -27.34 28.47
C GLU A 694 16.42 -26.55 27.31
N GLN A 695 15.88 -26.71 26.09
CA GLN A 695 16.39 -25.97 24.94
C GLN A 695 16.07 -24.48 24.99
N LEU A 696 15.08 -24.02 25.76
CA LEU A 696 14.78 -22.60 25.96
C LEU A 696 15.55 -21.97 27.15
N ASP A 697 16.38 -22.73 27.86
CA ASP A 697 17.11 -22.29 29.05
C ASP A 697 16.19 -21.76 30.18
N LEU A 698 14.94 -22.24 30.25
CA LEU A 698 13.92 -21.75 31.21
C LEU A 698 14.13 -22.24 32.66
N THR A 699 15.19 -23.01 32.94
CA THR A 699 15.43 -23.69 34.23
C THR A 699 16.36 -22.96 35.22
N LYS A 700 16.85 -21.74 34.95
CA LYS A 700 17.71 -21.01 35.92
C LYS A 700 17.03 -19.76 36.48
N PRO A 701 16.66 -19.71 37.79
CA PRO A 701 16.36 -18.43 38.42
C PRO A 701 17.62 -17.56 38.38
N LYS A 702 17.51 -16.35 37.82
CA LYS A 702 18.60 -15.37 37.81
C LYS A 702 19.08 -15.12 39.24
N ALA A 703 20.28 -15.57 39.57
CA ALA A 703 20.95 -15.21 40.80
C ALA A 703 21.06 -13.68 40.87
N LYS A 704 20.55 -13.08 41.95
CA LYS A 704 20.71 -11.64 42.23
C LYS A 704 22.19 -11.33 42.32
N THR A 705 22.75 -10.68 41.30
CA THR A 705 24.09 -10.09 41.37
C THR A 705 24.04 -8.94 42.38
N ARG A 706 24.63 -9.17 43.56
CA ARG A 706 24.90 -8.16 44.57
C ARG A 706 25.86 -7.12 43.97
N THR A 707 25.38 -5.91 43.71
CA THR A 707 26.22 -4.77 43.36
C THR A 707 26.99 -4.33 44.61
N ARG A 708 28.27 -4.73 44.71
CA ARG A 708 29.25 -4.11 45.60
C ARG A 708 30.04 -3.11 44.76
N GLY A 709 30.03 -1.83 45.15
CA GLY A 709 30.98 -0.84 44.63
C GLY A 709 30.37 0.51 44.30
N ARG A 710 30.16 1.35 45.32
CA ARG A 710 30.26 2.82 45.21
C ARG A 710 30.21 3.49 46.60
N GLU A 711 31.23 3.25 47.41
CA GLU A 711 31.60 4.12 48.54
C GLU A 711 33.12 4.09 48.67
N GLN A 712 33.80 4.94 47.91
CA GLN A 712 35.15 5.44 48.17
C GLN A 712 35.53 6.42 47.05
N GLN A 713 35.04 7.66 47.14
CA GLN A 713 35.66 8.85 46.56
C GLN A 713 34.87 10.09 47.03
N ALA A 714 35.02 10.41 48.31
CA ALA A 714 34.64 11.69 48.90
C ALA A 714 35.46 11.92 50.18
N ALA A 715 36.78 12.07 50.04
CA ALA A 715 37.67 12.61 51.08
C ALA A 715 39.07 12.87 50.48
N SER A 716 39.23 14.00 49.77
CA SER A 716 40.50 14.74 49.68
C SER A 716 40.28 15.99 48.84
N LEU A 717 39.77 17.04 49.47
CA LEU A 717 39.99 18.43 49.10
C LEU A 717 39.59 19.27 50.32
N ALA A 718 40.43 19.15 51.35
CA ALA A 718 40.59 20.10 52.43
C ALA A 718 42.10 20.20 52.67
N VAL A 719 42.72 21.16 52.00
CA VAL A 719 43.81 22.08 52.41
C VAL A 719 44.03 23.02 51.24
#